data_AF-A0A545VWP1-F1
#
_entry.id   AF-A0A545VWP1-F1
#
_cell.length_a   1.000
_cell.length_b   1.000
_cell.length_c   1.000
_cell.angle_alpha   90.00
_cell.angle_beta   90.00
_cell.angle_gamma   90.00
#
_symmetry.space_group_name_H-M   'P 1'
#
loop_
_entity.id
_entity.type
_entity.pdbx_description
1 polymer ?
#
loop_
_entity_poly.entity_id
_entity_poly.type
_entity_poly.pdbx_seq_one_letter_code
_entity_poly.pdbx_strand_id
1 'polypeptide(L)'
;MDTRDVSKQDSIAADLQNAVMMHEMAKLRNGQLVSDHPSPGTIVARVSAMRMSLNAPTAARNNILTTQLPPSYPPSDRFLDELQPIRITHMRLGEHHRGSKVTVRVLTPPSRINAIMVAVEDLGGTAVTLQLYHHPSAALFPSEEVIQAGNVLIIKEPFFKYAMDGSYSLRVDHLSDVVWLEASDSRVPDVWRKPLLRKDSKTVRMQGNEAVEKRYWAKALRLYSDAIRHATAPEEAQLAFVNRSFVNLKLNRLEQALLDLSKANELIPPTEKADFREIRALYELGSFDRCLERLQKFTTNSSRFEKRLDEDEGFSQPGPSKLRYSILMDLDDKRAFAGSQAEILTKVIQNLYHNPEYSRHFLRLHHGDYKVVTRDRADGNPIVDSFLAAKIMLLNVFGAPRTSQEALSNDLTNAKDYDYGKGGFGTAGLWVKASYVNHSCVGNCRRSFIGDMQILRATKNMDAGTELLFPYRMAQEPESYEDVQRELRKWGFTCSCALCQARLATPAVQLEKRKVLMKRLLSIADLTGANTLTKRLRLLDELKKTYSASYPAEVPRLELAHTYFSTSRDYNQIGKLGKTVDALLDGLGALGYEITAVWPVRGRAADIVPTTLFEIKQWGLVDTTVPWALFNLHLASKSMAPSLAQTILDFAQTAYSIMVGEKETFHQVFPAVGGSVTR
;
A
#
# COMPACT_ATOMS: atom_id res chain seq x y z
N MET A 1 6.78 -5.56 -3.43
CA MET A 1 6.40 -7.00 -3.27
C MET A 1 5.56 -7.48 -4.43
N ASP A 2 4.80 -8.55 -4.22
CA ASP A 2 3.64 -9.11 -4.95
C ASP A 2 2.50 -8.12 -5.25
N THR A 3 2.82 -6.84 -5.39
CA THR A 3 1.88 -5.84 -5.92
C THR A 3 1.60 -6.09 -7.40
N ARG A 4 0.42 -5.64 -7.87
CA ARG A 4 -0.03 -5.93 -9.23
C ARG A 4 0.77 -5.18 -10.30
N ASP A 5 1.79 -5.83 -10.88
CA ASP A 5 2.56 -5.30 -12.00
C ASP A 5 1.82 -5.60 -13.31
N VAL A 6 1.37 -4.54 -13.98
CA VAL A 6 0.55 -4.60 -15.19
C VAL A 6 1.30 -4.13 -16.43
N SER A 7 2.63 -3.99 -16.34
CA SER A 7 3.47 -3.46 -17.43
C SER A 7 3.40 -4.29 -18.72
N LYS A 8 3.00 -5.56 -18.62
CA LYS A 8 2.86 -6.50 -19.75
C LYS A 8 1.41 -6.78 -20.16
N GLN A 9 0.42 -6.15 -19.52
CA GLN A 9 -0.98 -6.31 -19.94
C GLN A 9 -1.23 -5.45 -21.18
N ASP A 10 -1.68 -6.04 -22.29
CA ASP A 10 -1.69 -5.41 -23.63
C ASP A 10 -2.21 -3.95 -23.65
N SER A 11 -3.35 -3.67 -23.01
CA SER A 11 -3.92 -2.32 -22.97
C SER A 11 -3.04 -1.33 -22.20
N ILE A 12 -2.47 -1.74 -21.06
CA ILE A 12 -1.64 -0.89 -20.21
C ILE A 12 -0.22 -0.77 -20.77
N ALA A 13 0.29 -1.82 -21.40
CA ALA A 13 1.57 -1.84 -22.07
C ALA A 13 1.59 -0.82 -23.22
N ALA A 14 0.53 -0.75 -24.02
CA ALA A 14 0.39 0.26 -25.07
C ALA A 14 0.35 1.69 -24.49
N ASP A 15 -0.45 1.92 -23.44
CA ASP A 15 -0.52 3.23 -22.78
C ASP A 15 0.83 3.65 -22.16
N LEU A 16 1.55 2.71 -21.54
CA LEU A 16 2.87 2.94 -20.97
C LEU A 16 3.90 3.24 -22.06
N GLN A 17 3.90 2.49 -23.16
CA GLN A 17 4.78 2.75 -24.31
C GLN A 17 4.49 4.13 -24.92
N ASN A 18 3.22 4.49 -25.08
CA ASN A 18 2.84 5.83 -25.54
C ASN A 18 3.33 6.92 -24.58
N ALA A 19 3.16 6.73 -23.27
CA ALA A 19 3.64 7.69 -22.27
C ALA A 19 5.18 7.85 -22.30
N VAL A 20 5.92 6.75 -22.44
CA VAL A 20 7.38 6.74 -22.57
C VAL A 20 7.82 7.42 -23.86
N MET A 21 7.25 7.05 -25.00
CA MET A 21 7.58 7.65 -26.30
C MET A 21 7.35 9.16 -26.28
N MET A 22 6.21 9.60 -25.76
CA MET A 22 5.90 11.03 -25.71
C MET A 22 6.79 11.79 -24.72
N HIS A 23 7.20 11.16 -23.60
CA HIS A 23 8.22 11.71 -22.71
C HIS A 23 9.58 11.85 -23.41
N GLU A 24 9.98 10.87 -24.22
CA GLU A 24 11.19 10.92 -25.05
C GLU A 24 11.11 12.00 -26.13
N MET A 25 9.95 12.18 -26.78
CA MET A 25 9.73 13.26 -27.74
C MET A 25 9.84 14.65 -27.11
N ALA A 26 9.32 14.82 -25.89
CA ALA A 26 9.46 16.09 -25.16
C ALA A 26 10.93 16.43 -24.90
N LYS A 27 11.80 15.42 -24.72
CA LYS A 27 13.25 15.63 -24.52
C LYS A 27 13.96 16.20 -25.75
N LEU A 28 13.42 16.04 -26.96
CA LEU A 28 14.01 16.60 -28.18
C LEU A 28 14.08 18.13 -28.16
N ARG A 29 13.23 18.78 -27.36
CA ARG A 29 13.22 20.23 -27.18
C ARG A 29 13.96 20.69 -25.93
N ASN A 30 14.63 19.79 -25.21
CA ASN A 30 15.33 20.17 -23.97
C ASN A 30 16.40 21.24 -24.23
N GLY A 31 16.53 22.17 -23.30
CA GLY A 31 17.45 23.31 -23.40
C GLY A 31 16.98 24.45 -24.32
N GLN A 32 15.91 24.26 -25.09
CA GLN A 32 15.38 25.31 -25.96
C GLN A 32 14.73 26.42 -25.11
N LEU A 33 15.11 27.66 -25.42
CA LEU A 33 14.43 28.84 -24.93
C LEU A 33 13.12 29.00 -25.74
N VAL A 34 12.02 29.30 -25.05
CA VAL A 34 10.71 29.46 -25.70
C VAL A 34 10.52 30.92 -26.13
N SER A 35 10.17 31.13 -27.39
CA SER A 35 9.87 32.47 -27.94
C SER A 35 8.44 32.61 -28.45
N ASP A 36 7.70 31.51 -28.52
CA ASP A 36 6.37 31.36 -29.11
C ASP A 36 5.29 31.13 -28.03
N HIS A 37 5.38 31.84 -26.90
CA HIS A 37 4.39 31.73 -25.83
C HIS A 37 2.99 32.12 -26.34
N PRO A 38 1.96 31.27 -26.13
CA PRO A 38 0.59 31.66 -26.44
C PRO A 38 0.14 32.85 -25.60
N SER A 39 -0.83 33.62 -26.10
CA SER A 39 -1.38 34.75 -25.35
C SER A 39 -2.02 34.28 -24.02
N PRO A 40 -2.02 35.11 -22.97
CA PRO A 40 -2.69 34.78 -21.71
C PRO A 40 -4.16 34.38 -21.89
N GLY A 41 -4.89 35.05 -22.78
CA GLY A 41 -6.27 34.71 -23.11
C GLY A 41 -6.40 33.30 -23.70
N THR A 42 -5.47 32.88 -24.54
CA THR A 42 -5.43 31.52 -25.11
C THR A 42 -5.22 30.46 -24.02
N ILE A 43 -4.29 30.70 -23.09
CA ILE A 43 -4.02 29.76 -21.98
C ILE A 43 -5.23 29.66 -21.05
N VAL A 44 -5.83 30.79 -20.69
CA VAL A 44 -7.06 30.85 -19.87
C VAL A 44 -8.22 30.12 -20.53
N ALA A 45 -8.47 30.37 -21.82
CA ALA A 45 -9.53 29.74 -22.58
C ALA A 45 -9.35 28.22 -22.63
N ARG A 46 -8.12 27.75 -22.85
CA ARG A 46 -7.79 26.33 -22.90
C ARG A 46 -8.03 25.62 -21.56
N VAL A 47 -7.51 26.17 -20.46
CA VAL A 47 -7.71 25.57 -19.12
C VAL A 47 -9.19 25.58 -18.74
N SER A 48 -9.92 26.64 -19.10
CA SER A 48 -11.38 26.74 -18.86
C SER A 48 -12.17 25.73 -19.70
N ALA A 49 -11.81 25.54 -20.98
CA ALA A 49 -12.42 24.54 -21.85
C ALA A 49 -12.19 23.11 -21.33
N MET A 50 -10.98 22.82 -20.85
CA MET A 50 -10.67 21.54 -20.18
C MET A 50 -11.56 21.34 -18.95
N ARG A 51 -11.73 22.36 -18.09
CA ARG A 51 -12.62 22.29 -16.92
C ARG A 51 -14.05 21.95 -17.31
N MET A 52 -14.57 22.61 -18.34
CA MET A 52 -15.93 22.38 -18.84
C MET A 52 -16.09 20.95 -19.37
N SER A 53 -15.11 20.46 -20.13
CA SER A 53 -15.12 19.09 -20.65
C SER A 53 -15.10 18.02 -19.54
N LEU A 54 -14.26 18.21 -18.51
CA LEU A 54 -14.16 17.27 -17.38
C LEU A 54 -15.42 17.24 -16.51
N ASN A 55 -16.15 18.36 -16.44
CA ASN A 55 -17.41 18.46 -15.70
C ASN A 55 -18.63 18.03 -16.54
N ALA A 56 -18.46 17.70 -17.82
CA ALA A 56 -19.55 17.27 -18.68
C ALA A 56 -20.07 15.88 -18.26
N PRO A 57 -21.39 15.62 -18.30
CA PRO A 57 -21.99 14.34 -17.90
C PRO A 57 -21.43 13.12 -18.65
N THR A 58 -20.92 13.32 -19.88
CA THR A 58 -20.36 12.29 -20.76
C THR A 58 -18.93 11.88 -20.41
N ALA A 59 -18.21 12.62 -19.55
CA ALA A 59 -16.81 12.38 -19.20
C ALA A 59 -16.59 11.11 -18.33
N ALA A 60 -17.66 10.51 -17.79
CA ALA A 60 -17.61 9.36 -16.89
C ALA A 60 -17.24 8.01 -17.56
N ARG A 61 -16.70 7.98 -18.79
CA ARG A 61 -16.52 6.75 -19.57
C ARG A 61 -15.18 6.03 -19.38
N ASN A 62 -14.14 6.66 -18.82
CA ASN A 62 -12.88 5.98 -18.54
C ASN A 62 -12.71 5.71 -17.03
N ASN A 63 -12.80 4.44 -16.64
CA ASN A 63 -12.63 3.99 -15.26
C ASN A 63 -11.16 3.90 -14.83
N ILE A 64 -10.20 4.26 -15.69
CA ILE A 64 -8.75 4.16 -15.43
C ILE A 64 -8.15 5.54 -15.19
N LEU A 65 -7.49 5.74 -14.04
CA LEU A 65 -6.76 6.96 -13.69
C LEU A 65 -5.27 6.70 -13.66
N THR A 66 -4.52 7.42 -14.49
CA THR A 66 -3.07 7.21 -14.66
C THR A 66 -2.26 8.31 -13.97
N THR A 67 -1.34 7.92 -13.09
CA THR A 67 -0.34 8.80 -12.46
C THR A 67 1.03 8.47 -13.01
N GLN A 68 1.75 9.46 -13.53
CA GLN A 68 3.07 9.29 -14.14
C GLN A 68 4.17 9.83 -13.24
N LEU A 69 5.12 8.97 -12.89
CA LEU A 69 6.38 9.31 -12.24
C LEU A 69 7.45 9.53 -13.32
N PRO A 70 7.87 10.79 -13.56
CA PRO A 70 8.97 11.09 -14.48
C PRO A 70 10.31 10.69 -13.85
N PRO A 71 11.42 10.79 -14.60
CA PRO A 71 12.76 10.66 -14.05
C PRO A 71 12.93 11.53 -12.80
N SER A 72 13.54 10.95 -11.77
CA SER A 72 13.67 11.60 -10.47
C SER A 72 14.56 12.85 -10.50
N TYR A 73 14.20 13.82 -9.66
CA TYR A 73 14.99 15.02 -9.39
C TYR A 73 14.82 15.41 -7.92
N PRO A 74 15.81 16.07 -7.30
CA PRO A 74 15.71 16.45 -5.90
C PRO A 74 14.74 17.63 -5.69
N PRO A 75 14.06 17.71 -4.53
CA PRO A 75 13.32 18.90 -4.12
C PRO A 75 14.27 20.08 -3.91
N SER A 76 13.72 21.29 -3.84
CA SER A 76 14.49 22.46 -3.47
C SER A 76 14.81 22.44 -1.97
N ASP A 77 16.11 22.35 -1.66
CA ASP A 77 16.62 22.43 -0.28
C ASP A 77 17.03 23.86 0.12
N ARG A 78 16.96 24.82 -0.79
CA ARG A 78 17.38 26.22 -0.59
C ARG A 78 16.33 27.04 0.15
N PHE A 79 16.73 28.08 0.89
CA PHE A 79 15.79 29.08 1.40
C PHE A 79 15.36 30.05 0.29
N LEU A 80 14.22 30.75 0.47
CA LEU A 80 13.73 31.67 -0.55
C LEU A 80 14.67 32.85 -0.85
N ASP A 81 15.39 33.36 0.15
CA ASP A 81 16.35 34.45 0.02
C ASP A 81 17.64 34.04 -0.71
N GLU A 82 17.97 32.75 -0.71
CA GLU A 82 19.07 32.16 -1.50
C GLU A 82 18.75 32.08 -3.01
N LEU A 83 17.49 32.24 -3.41
CA LEU A 83 17.03 32.04 -4.79
C LEU A 83 16.85 33.35 -5.56
N GLN A 84 17.34 33.37 -6.80
CA GLN A 84 17.24 34.51 -7.71
C GLN A 84 15.92 34.52 -8.49
N PRO A 85 15.25 35.68 -8.68
CA PRO A 85 14.04 35.75 -9.50
C PRO A 85 14.31 35.39 -10.98
N ILE A 86 13.42 34.62 -11.59
CA ILE A 86 13.43 34.29 -13.02
C ILE A 86 12.05 34.55 -13.63
N ARG A 87 12.02 35.05 -14.89
CA ARG A 87 10.79 35.18 -15.69
C ARG A 87 10.57 33.94 -16.53
N ILE A 88 9.31 33.62 -16.83
CA ILE A 88 8.95 32.45 -17.65
C ILE A 88 9.60 32.52 -19.04
N THR A 89 9.72 33.71 -19.62
CA THR A 89 10.37 33.92 -20.93
C THR A 89 11.87 33.62 -20.95
N HIS A 90 12.50 33.50 -19.77
CA HIS A 90 13.91 33.11 -19.65
C HIS A 90 14.11 31.63 -19.35
N MET A 91 13.02 30.86 -19.27
CA MET A 91 13.07 29.45 -18.94
C MET A 91 13.32 28.58 -20.17
N ARG A 92 14.11 27.53 -19.99
CA ARG A 92 14.39 26.52 -21.02
C ARG A 92 13.57 25.26 -20.76
N LEU A 93 13.11 24.63 -21.84
CA LEU A 93 12.33 23.40 -21.75
C LEU A 93 13.18 22.26 -21.20
N GLY A 94 12.58 21.44 -20.35
CA GLY A 94 13.23 20.27 -19.75
C GLY A 94 14.26 20.60 -18.67
N GLU A 95 14.36 21.85 -18.22
CA GLU A 95 15.30 22.27 -17.18
C GLU A 95 14.61 22.56 -15.85
N HIS A 96 15.27 22.15 -14.76
CA HIS A 96 15.05 22.68 -13.43
C HIS A 96 15.93 23.91 -13.28
N HIS A 97 15.32 25.08 -13.07
CA HIS A 97 16.06 26.34 -12.96
C HIS A 97 16.63 26.46 -11.54
N ARG A 98 17.64 25.64 -11.24
CA ARG A 98 18.28 25.55 -9.92
C ARG A 98 18.85 26.91 -9.51
N GLY A 99 18.76 27.23 -8.21
CA GLY A 99 19.12 28.54 -7.67
C GLY A 99 18.15 29.68 -8.04
N SER A 100 17.05 29.41 -8.75
CA SER A 100 16.07 30.43 -9.16
C SER A 100 14.68 30.23 -8.53
N LYS A 101 13.85 31.26 -8.55
CA LYS A 101 12.44 31.24 -8.13
C LYS A 101 11.57 32.06 -9.08
N VAL A 102 10.32 31.65 -9.27
CA VAL A 102 9.33 32.43 -10.02
C VAL A 102 8.12 32.73 -9.15
N THR A 103 7.69 34.00 -9.14
CA THR A 103 6.44 34.41 -8.48
C THR A 103 5.34 34.46 -9.53
N VAL A 104 4.23 33.76 -9.28
CA VAL A 104 3.12 33.67 -10.23
C VAL A 104 1.77 33.97 -9.57
N ARG A 105 0.83 34.51 -10.36
CA ARG A 105 -0.56 34.72 -9.99
C ARG A 105 -1.47 33.76 -10.73
N VAL A 106 -2.41 33.16 -10.02
CA VAL A 106 -3.40 32.24 -10.59
C VAL A 106 -4.49 33.00 -11.34
N LEU A 107 -4.76 32.59 -12.58
CA LEU A 107 -5.74 33.24 -13.47
C LEU A 107 -7.08 32.53 -13.55
N THR A 108 -7.11 31.21 -13.32
CA THR A 108 -8.32 30.38 -13.51
C THR A 108 -8.65 29.57 -12.26
N PRO A 109 -9.91 29.16 -12.07
CA PRO A 109 -10.27 28.07 -11.17
C PRO A 109 -9.50 26.76 -11.53
N PRO A 110 -9.24 25.87 -10.55
CA PRO A 110 -8.47 24.65 -10.77
C PRO A 110 -9.25 23.58 -11.54
N SER A 111 -8.59 22.92 -12.49
CA SER A 111 -9.06 21.64 -13.05
C SER A 111 -8.27 20.49 -12.44
N ARG A 112 -8.82 19.27 -12.44
CA ARG A 112 -8.08 18.10 -11.95
C ARG A 112 -8.30 16.89 -12.85
N ILE A 113 -7.19 16.28 -13.25
CA ILE A 113 -7.15 14.96 -13.90
C ILE A 113 -6.30 14.05 -13.01
N ASN A 114 -4.98 14.11 -13.17
CA ASN A 114 -3.96 13.45 -12.34
C ASN A 114 -3.20 14.44 -11.44
N ALA A 115 -3.14 15.72 -11.84
CA ALA A 115 -2.63 16.85 -11.09
C ALA A 115 -3.69 17.94 -10.99
N ILE A 116 -3.51 18.89 -10.07
CA ILE A 116 -4.26 20.15 -10.09
C ILE A 116 -3.65 21.03 -11.18
N MET A 117 -4.50 21.53 -12.08
CA MET A 117 -4.11 22.35 -13.22
C MET A 117 -4.77 23.72 -13.16
N VAL A 118 -3.97 24.79 -13.26
CA VAL A 118 -4.44 26.18 -13.35
C VAL A 118 -3.65 26.94 -14.41
N ALA A 119 -4.22 27.99 -14.99
CA ALA A 119 -3.45 28.99 -15.71
C ALA A 119 -2.81 29.95 -14.70
N VAL A 120 -1.53 30.26 -14.89
CA VAL A 120 -0.79 31.23 -14.07
C VAL A 120 -0.04 32.20 -14.96
N GLU A 121 0.20 33.41 -14.47
CA GLU A 121 1.08 34.40 -15.10
C GLU A 121 2.22 34.80 -14.17
N ASP A 122 3.38 35.12 -14.75
CA ASP A 122 4.47 35.78 -14.04
C ASP A 122 4.34 37.32 -14.08
N LEU A 123 5.30 38.01 -13.46
CA LEU A 123 5.36 39.47 -13.45
C LEU A 123 5.61 40.10 -14.83
N GLY A 124 6.07 39.31 -15.81
CA GLY A 124 6.19 39.75 -17.20
C GLY A 124 4.89 39.66 -17.99
N GLY A 125 3.80 39.16 -17.38
CA GLY A 125 2.52 38.91 -18.04
C GLY A 125 2.52 37.66 -18.93
N THR A 126 3.57 36.83 -18.87
CA THR A 126 3.62 35.58 -19.63
C THR A 126 2.83 34.52 -18.89
N ALA A 127 1.88 33.89 -19.57
CA ALA A 127 1.01 32.89 -18.98
C ALA A 127 1.34 31.46 -19.44
N VAL A 128 1.24 30.51 -18.52
CA VAL A 128 1.45 29.07 -18.77
C VAL A 128 0.52 28.24 -17.89
N THR A 129 0.41 26.94 -18.17
CA THR A 129 -0.29 26.02 -17.27
C THR A 129 0.62 25.62 -16.11
N LEU A 130 0.15 25.72 -14.86
CA LEU A 130 0.80 25.14 -13.69
C LEU A 130 0.16 23.79 -13.35
N GLN A 131 0.98 22.78 -13.07
CA GLN A 131 0.57 21.44 -12.67
C GLN A 131 1.14 21.10 -11.29
N LEU A 132 0.26 20.94 -10.29
CA LEU A 132 0.63 20.55 -8.93
C LEU A 132 0.25 19.08 -8.67
N TYR A 133 1.25 18.24 -8.42
CA TYR A 133 1.07 16.80 -8.19
C TYR A 133 0.95 16.46 -6.69
N HIS A 134 0.56 15.22 -6.40
CA HIS A 134 0.49 14.65 -5.04
C HIS A 134 -0.42 15.39 -4.04
N HIS A 135 -1.46 16.06 -4.53
CA HIS A 135 -2.55 16.59 -3.70
C HIS A 135 -3.66 15.55 -3.49
N PRO A 136 -4.34 15.53 -2.31
CA PRO A 136 -5.41 14.58 -2.02
C PRO A 136 -6.53 14.59 -3.06
N SER A 137 -7.30 13.51 -3.12
CA SER A 137 -8.41 13.40 -4.08
C SER A 137 -9.43 14.52 -3.89
N ALA A 138 -10.09 14.95 -4.98
CA ALA A 138 -11.10 16.01 -4.92
C ALA A 138 -12.30 15.66 -4.02
N ALA A 139 -12.55 14.37 -3.76
CA ALA A 139 -13.59 13.92 -2.84
C ALA A 139 -13.25 14.26 -1.37
N LEU A 140 -11.97 14.21 -1.00
CA LEU A 140 -11.50 14.56 0.35
C LEU A 140 -11.15 16.05 0.46
N PHE A 141 -10.52 16.60 -0.59
CA PHE A 141 -10.00 17.95 -0.61
C PHE A 141 -10.29 18.57 -2.00
N PRO A 142 -11.41 19.29 -2.16
CA PRO A 142 -11.74 19.98 -3.40
C PRO A 142 -10.55 20.85 -3.85
N SER A 143 -10.27 20.85 -5.16
CA SER A 143 -9.08 21.54 -5.68
C SER A 143 -9.14 23.05 -5.40
N GLU A 144 -10.34 23.61 -5.34
CA GLU A 144 -10.62 25.01 -4.98
C GLU A 144 -10.21 25.38 -3.55
N GLU A 145 -10.08 24.42 -2.65
CA GLU A 145 -9.56 24.68 -1.30
C GLU A 145 -8.03 24.60 -1.25
N VAL A 146 -7.39 24.06 -2.30
CA VAL A 146 -5.92 24.09 -2.45
C VAL A 146 -5.49 25.39 -3.12
N ILE A 147 -6.14 25.76 -4.23
CA ILE A 147 -5.72 26.88 -5.08
C ILE A 147 -6.94 27.55 -5.73
N GLN A 148 -6.95 28.88 -5.72
CA GLN A 148 -8.03 29.73 -6.24
C GLN A 148 -7.49 30.82 -7.16
N ALA A 149 -8.35 31.29 -8.07
CA ALA A 149 -8.04 32.43 -8.92
C ALA A 149 -7.65 33.66 -8.07
N GLY A 150 -6.55 34.30 -8.44
CA GLY A 150 -5.96 35.43 -7.74
C GLY A 150 -5.06 35.06 -6.56
N ASN A 151 -4.88 33.78 -6.21
CA ASN A 151 -3.80 33.39 -5.31
C ASN A 151 -2.44 33.73 -5.95
N VAL A 152 -1.47 34.06 -5.10
CA VAL A 152 -0.08 34.32 -5.50
C VAL A 152 0.80 33.29 -4.79
N LEU A 153 1.73 32.71 -5.52
CA LEU A 153 2.65 31.72 -5.01
C LEU A 153 4.05 31.93 -5.59
N ILE A 154 5.05 31.45 -4.87
CA ILE A 154 6.42 31.33 -5.36
C ILE A 154 6.71 29.86 -5.61
N ILE A 155 7.28 29.55 -6.78
CA ILE A 155 7.79 28.22 -7.11
C ILE A 155 9.31 28.28 -7.04
N LYS A 156 9.88 27.45 -6.18
CA LYS A 156 11.32 27.28 -6.01
C LYS A 156 11.84 26.36 -7.12
N GLU A 157 12.97 26.73 -7.71
CA GLU A 157 13.69 25.97 -8.73
C GLU A 157 12.78 25.35 -9.81
N PRO A 158 11.95 26.17 -10.49
CA PRO A 158 10.84 25.70 -11.30
C PRO A 158 11.29 24.77 -12.44
N PHE A 159 10.53 23.68 -12.63
CA PHE A 159 10.67 22.81 -13.79
C PHE A 159 9.74 23.26 -14.92
N PHE A 160 10.33 23.63 -16.05
CA PHE A 160 9.57 24.09 -17.21
C PHE A 160 9.54 23.01 -18.29
N LYS A 161 8.34 22.53 -18.63
CA LYS A 161 8.16 21.40 -19.56
C LYS A 161 7.29 21.75 -20.75
N TYR A 162 7.58 21.06 -21.84
CA TYR A 162 6.66 20.90 -22.96
C TYR A 162 5.71 19.73 -22.64
N ALA A 163 4.41 20.01 -22.58
CA ALA A 163 3.39 19.02 -22.28
C ALA A 163 2.92 18.31 -23.56
N MET A 164 2.27 17.17 -23.36
CA MET A 164 1.82 16.26 -24.43
C MET A 164 0.79 16.88 -25.37
N ASP A 165 0.01 17.83 -24.86
CA ASP A 165 -1.00 18.58 -25.61
C ASP A 165 -0.41 19.80 -26.34
N GLY A 166 0.93 19.88 -26.42
CA GLY A 166 1.65 21.01 -27.01
C GLY A 166 1.75 22.23 -26.09
N SER A 167 1.32 22.16 -24.82
CA SER A 167 1.49 23.28 -23.89
C SER A 167 2.94 23.53 -23.50
N TYR A 168 3.22 24.78 -23.12
CA TYR A 168 4.23 25.07 -22.12
C TYR A 168 3.63 25.05 -20.71
N SER A 169 4.35 24.43 -19.76
CA SER A 169 3.83 24.23 -18.41
C SER A 169 4.92 24.24 -17.34
N LEU A 170 4.60 24.83 -16.19
CA LEU A 170 5.34 24.65 -14.95
C LEU A 170 4.82 23.39 -14.25
N ARG A 171 5.71 22.44 -13.94
CA ARG A 171 5.34 21.21 -13.21
C ARG A 171 6.02 21.21 -11.84
N VAL A 172 5.27 20.86 -10.82
CA VAL A 172 5.77 20.75 -9.44
C VAL A 172 5.36 19.39 -8.87
N ASP A 173 6.35 18.54 -8.59
CA ASP A 173 6.16 17.24 -7.95
C ASP A 173 6.42 17.26 -6.43
N HIS A 174 7.16 18.24 -5.92
CA HIS A 174 7.45 18.38 -4.49
C HIS A 174 6.55 19.42 -3.84
N LEU A 175 5.80 19.02 -2.81
CA LEU A 175 4.92 19.94 -2.07
C LEU A 175 5.69 21.12 -1.46
N SER A 176 6.93 20.88 -1.01
CA SER A 176 7.80 21.88 -0.38
C SER A 176 8.39 22.92 -1.34
N ASP A 177 8.27 22.72 -2.65
CA ASP A 177 8.80 23.64 -3.66
C ASP A 177 7.83 24.80 -3.93
N VAL A 178 6.61 24.74 -3.37
CA VAL A 178 5.61 25.79 -3.47
C VAL A 178 5.55 26.57 -2.16
N VAL A 179 5.75 27.89 -2.24
CA VAL A 179 5.48 28.80 -1.12
C VAL A 179 4.24 29.62 -1.43
N TRP A 180 3.19 29.37 -0.65
CA TRP A 180 1.94 30.11 -0.74
C TRP A 180 2.09 31.48 -0.09
N LEU A 181 1.75 32.54 -0.83
CA LEU A 181 1.80 33.90 -0.32
C LEU A 181 0.41 34.34 0.11
N GLU A 182 0.30 34.71 1.38
CA GLU A 182 -0.89 35.35 1.92
C GLU A 182 -1.10 36.74 1.31
N ALA A 183 -2.35 37.21 1.25
CA ALA A 183 -2.66 38.52 0.65
C ALA A 183 -1.93 39.70 1.33
N SER A 184 -1.60 39.55 2.62
CA SER A 184 -0.85 40.54 3.41
C SER A 184 0.68 40.38 3.31
N ASP A 185 1.17 39.30 2.71
CA ASP A 185 2.60 39.00 2.66
C ASP A 185 3.35 40.11 1.89
N SER A 186 4.49 40.55 2.44
CA SER A 186 5.30 41.62 1.84
C SER A 186 5.88 41.19 0.49
N ARG A 187 6.01 39.89 0.24
CA ARG A 187 6.52 39.31 -1.01
C ARG A 187 5.49 39.31 -2.13
N VAL A 188 4.22 39.61 -1.87
CA VAL A 188 3.21 39.78 -2.91
C VAL A 188 3.51 41.09 -3.69
N PRO A 189 3.71 41.02 -5.01
CA PRO A 189 3.93 42.20 -5.84
C PRO A 189 2.76 43.19 -5.77
N ASP A 190 3.05 44.49 -5.74
CA ASP A 190 2.05 45.53 -5.54
C ASP A 190 0.93 45.53 -6.60
N VAL A 191 1.28 45.20 -7.85
CA VAL A 191 0.33 45.04 -8.96
C VAL A 191 -0.71 43.94 -8.73
N TRP A 192 -0.44 43.00 -7.83
CA TRP A 192 -1.33 41.90 -7.48
C TRP A 192 -1.89 41.99 -6.05
N ARG A 193 -1.41 42.96 -5.26
CA ARG A 193 -1.82 43.16 -3.87
C ARG A 193 -3.28 43.59 -3.86
N LYS A 194 -4.13 42.78 -3.21
CA LYS A 194 -5.54 43.13 -2.98
C LYS A 194 -5.66 43.84 -1.63
N PRO A 195 -6.56 44.84 -1.50
CA PRO A 195 -6.87 45.42 -0.21
C PRO A 195 -7.31 44.34 0.77
N LEU A 196 -6.75 44.34 1.99
CA LEU A 196 -7.17 43.44 3.04
C LEU A 196 -8.55 43.86 3.52
N LEU A 197 -9.58 43.15 3.06
CA LEU A 197 -10.92 43.26 3.62
C LEU A 197 -10.91 42.64 5.02
N ARG A 198 -10.93 43.49 6.05
CA ARG A 198 -11.09 43.05 7.43
C ARG A 198 -12.46 42.40 7.57
N LYS A 199 -12.47 41.11 7.93
CA LYS A 199 -13.69 40.40 8.28
C LYS A 199 -13.80 40.28 9.79
N ASP A 200 -15.01 40.09 10.28
CA ASP A 200 -15.24 39.75 11.68
C ASP A 200 -14.83 38.29 11.95
N SER A 201 -13.87 38.08 12.86
CA SER A 201 -13.33 36.76 13.19
C SER A 201 -14.41 35.79 13.62
N LYS A 202 -15.34 36.24 14.47
CA LYS A 202 -16.46 35.44 14.98
C LYS A 202 -17.35 34.96 13.84
N THR A 203 -17.75 35.83 12.93
CA THR A 203 -18.59 35.49 11.78
C THR A 203 -17.91 34.46 10.88
N VAL A 204 -16.63 34.67 10.56
CA VAL A 204 -15.87 33.72 9.73
C VAL A 204 -15.72 32.36 10.43
N ARG A 205 -15.47 32.34 11.74
CA ARG A 205 -15.42 31.12 12.53
C ARG A 205 -16.78 30.38 12.52
N MET A 206 -17.89 31.10 12.59
CA MET A 206 -19.23 30.49 12.52
C MET A 206 -19.50 29.86 11.15
N GLN A 207 -19.06 30.49 10.05
CA GLN A 207 -19.10 29.86 8.72
C GLN A 207 -18.23 28.59 8.69
N GLY A 208 -17.10 28.58 9.39
CA GLY A 208 -16.27 27.40 9.57
C GLY A 208 -17.02 26.27 10.28
N ASN A 209 -17.80 26.59 11.32
CA ASN A 209 -18.63 25.62 12.03
C ASN A 209 -19.71 25.02 11.11
N GLU A 210 -20.38 25.84 10.32
CA GLU A 210 -21.36 25.37 9.33
C GLU A 210 -20.70 24.45 8.28
N ALA A 211 -19.46 24.75 7.87
CA ALA A 211 -18.69 23.87 6.99
C ALA A 211 -18.35 22.53 7.66
N VAL A 212 -18.04 22.53 8.96
CA VAL A 212 -17.82 21.29 9.75
C VAL A 212 -19.08 20.45 9.83
N GLU A 213 -20.25 21.05 10.10
CA GLU A 213 -21.55 20.35 10.12
C GLU A 213 -21.83 19.66 8.78
N LYS A 214 -21.46 20.30 7.67
CA LYS A 214 -21.56 19.75 6.31
C LYS A 214 -20.39 18.83 5.93
N ARG A 215 -19.45 18.55 6.85
CA ARG A 215 -18.22 17.78 6.65
C ARG A 215 -17.33 18.30 5.51
N TYR A 216 -17.39 19.59 5.22
CA TYR A 216 -16.52 20.28 4.26
C TYR A 216 -15.19 20.68 4.92
N TRP A 217 -14.36 19.68 5.24
CA TRP A 217 -13.14 19.83 6.04
C TRP A 217 -12.16 20.85 5.46
N ALA A 218 -11.86 20.78 4.17
CA ALA A 218 -10.93 21.70 3.53
C ALA A 218 -11.41 23.17 3.59
N LYS A 219 -12.71 23.40 3.36
CA LYS A 219 -13.34 24.71 3.50
C LYS A 219 -13.31 25.22 4.93
N ALA A 220 -13.61 24.36 5.90
CA ALA A 220 -13.56 24.69 7.31
C ALA A 220 -12.13 25.09 7.73
N LEU A 221 -11.11 24.36 7.27
CA LEU A 221 -9.69 24.69 7.53
C LEU A 221 -9.34 26.10 7.06
N ARG A 222 -9.73 26.46 5.83
CA ARG A 222 -9.51 27.79 5.27
C ARG A 222 -10.24 28.85 6.10
N LEU A 223 -11.52 28.64 6.42
CA LEU A 223 -12.32 29.57 7.21
C LEU A 223 -11.76 29.77 8.62
N TYR A 224 -11.32 28.72 9.31
CA TYR A 224 -10.69 28.89 10.62
C TYR A 224 -9.33 29.60 10.53
N SER A 225 -8.56 29.37 9.46
CA SER A 225 -7.33 30.14 9.21
C SER A 225 -7.62 31.62 8.96
N ASP A 226 -8.68 31.94 8.20
CA ASP A 226 -9.19 33.31 8.02
C ASP A 226 -9.61 33.91 9.38
N ALA A 227 -10.32 33.14 10.22
CA ALA A 227 -10.77 33.60 11.53
C ALA A 227 -9.60 33.92 12.48
N ILE A 228 -8.55 33.08 12.51
CA ILE A 228 -7.32 33.33 13.28
C ILE A 228 -6.66 34.64 12.82
N ARG A 229 -6.57 34.88 11.51
CA ARG A 229 -5.97 36.11 10.95
C ARG A 229 -6.73 37.38 11.32
N HIS A 230 -8.05 37.29 11.44
CA HIS A 230 -8.90 38.42 11.77
C HIS A 230 -9.19 38.58 13.26
N ALA A 231 -8.73 37.65 14.11
CA ALA A 231 -8.95 37.70 15.54
C ALA A 231 -8.27 38.93 16.16
N THR A 232 -8.99 39.62 17.02
CA THR A 232 -8.47 40.79 17.75
C THR A 232 -8.28 40.55 19.22
N ALA A 233 -8.98 39.56 19.76
CA ALA A 233 -8.89 39.15 21.15
C ALA A 233 -8.27 37.74 21.26
N PRO A 234 -7.49 37.45 22.31
CA PRO A 234 -6.93 36.12 22.55
C PRO A 234 -7.98 35.01 22.58
N GLU A 235 -9.19 35.28 23.08
CA GLU A 235 -10.31 34.34 23.15
C GLU A 235 -10.82 33.95 21.76
N GLU A 236 -10.90 34.92 20.83
CA GLU A 236 -11.32 34.68 19.45
C GLU A 236 -10.30 33.79 18.73
N ALA A 237 -9.01 34.10 18.90
CA ALA A 237 -7.92 33.33 18.34
C ALA A 237 -7.89 31.91 18.91
N GLN A 238 -8.02 31.75 20.24
CA GLN A 238 -8.04 30.44 20.90
C GLN A 238 -9.18 29.56 20.35
N LEU A 239 -10.40 30.09 20.25
CA LEU A 239 -11.54 29.32 19.71
C LEU A 239 -11.30 28.89 18.26
N ALA A 240 -10.71 29.76 17.44
CA ALA A 240 -10.41 29.44 16.06
C ALA A 240 -9.27 28.41 15.93
N PHE A 241 -8.21 28.48 16.73
CA PHE A 241 -7.16 27.45 16.80
C PHE A 241 -7.71 26.11 17.25
N VAL A 242 -8.49 26.08 18.35
CA VAL A 242 -9.11 24.86 18.86
C VAL A 242 -10.00 24.25 17.78
N ASN A 243 -10.84 25.02 17.09
CA ASN A 243 -11.65 24.51 15.98
C ASN A 243 -10.82 24.03 14.78
N ARG A 244 -9.74 24.74 14.42
CA ARG A 244 -8.84 24.31 13.35
C ARG A 244 -8.12 23.01 13.68
N SER A 245 -7.74 22.79 14.94
CA SER A 245 -7.13 21.53 15.39
C SER A 245 -8.04 20.32 15.14
N PHE A 246 -9.36 20.47 15.34
CA PHE A 246 -10.33 19.42 15.05
C PHE A 246 -10.40 19.10 13.56
N VAL A 247 -10.38 20.13 12.71
CA VAL A 247 -10.33 19.92 11.26
C VAL A 247 -9.01 19.27 10.85
N ASN A 248 -7.89 19.67 11.44
CA ASN A 248 -6.59 19.04 11.21
C ASN A 248 -6.59 17.54 11.61
N LEU A 249 -7.24 17.16 12.72
CA LEU A 249 -7.46 15.73 13.06
C LEU A 249 -8.22 14.99 11.95
N LYS A 250 -9.34 15.56 11.46
CA LYS A 250 -10.15 14.95 10.39
C LYS A 250 -9.42 14.88 9.05
N LEU A 251 -8.42 15.74 8.82
CA LEU A 251 -7.56 15.74 7.65
C LEU A 251 -6.27 14.91 7.81
N ASN A 252 -6.12 14.18 8.92
CA ASN A 252 -4.90 13.44 9.27
C ASN A 252 -3.63 14.32 9.31
N ARG A 253 -3.76 15.57 9.78
CA ARG A 253 -2.67 16.53 10.00
C ARG A 253 -2.43 16.66 11.51
N LEU A 254 -2.13 15.54 12.14
CA LEU A 254 -2.08 15.37 13.59
C LEU A 254 -1.05 16.30 14.26
N GLU A 255 0.13 16.48 13.67
CA GLU A 255 1.13 17.41 14.22
C GLU A 255 0.71 18.87 14.07
N GLN A 256 -0.01 19.22 12.99
CA GLN A 256 -0.62 20.55 12.86
C GLN A 256 -1.74 20.77 13.87
N ALA A 257 -2.51 19.73 14.20
CA ALA A 257 -3.50 19.80 15.27
C ALA A 257 -2.85 20.07 16.63
N LEU A 258 -1.74 19.38 16.95
CA LEU A 258 -0.97 19.64 18.17
C LEU A 258 -0.36 21.05 18.19
N LEU A 259 0.14 21.54 17.05
CA LEU A 259 0.66 22.91 16.95
C LEU A 259 -0.43 23.96 17.18
N ASP A 260 -1.63 23.76 16.62
CA ASP A 260 -2.78 24.64 16.86
C ASP A 260 -3.18 24.64 18.34
N LEU A 261 -3.19 23.48 18.99
CA LEU A 261 -3.50 23.36 20.42
C LEU A 261 -2.44 24.01 21.30
N SER A 262 -1.15 23.87 20.96
CA SER A 262 -0.06 24.58 21.66
C SER A 262 -0.26 26.09 21.60
N LYS A 263 -0.49 26.63 20.40
CA LYS A 263 -0.75 28.06 20.19
C LYS A 263 -2.00 28.55 20.92
N ALA A 264 -3.06 27.74 20.97
CA ALA A 264 -4.26 28.05 21.74
C ALA A 264 -3.97 28.13 23.24
N ASN A 265 -3.16 27.20 23.77
CA ASN A 265 -2.84 27.09 25.18
C ASN A 265 -1.85 28.17 25.66
N GLU A 266 -1.00 28.69 24.77
CA GLU A 266 -0.13 29.84 25.04
C GLU A 266 -0.93 31.14 25.27
N LEU A 267 -2.11 31.25 24.65
CA LEU A 267 -2.97 32.45 24.77
C LEU A 267 -3.79 32.43 26.06
N ILE A 268 -4.47 31.31 26.33
CA ILE A 268 -5.43 31.14 27.42
C ILE A 268 -5.38 29.67 27.87
N PRO A 269 -5.64 29.34 29.16
CA PRO A 269 -5.70 27.95 29.62
C PRO A 269 -6.56 27.02 28.73
N PRO A 270 -6.16 25.75 28.57
CA PRO A 270 -6.85 24.80 27.71
C PRO A 270 -8.30 24.59 28.16
N THR A 271 -9.19 24.47 27.16
CA THR A 271 -10.56 23.99 27.40
C THR A 271 -10.58 22.46 27.41
N GLU A 272 -11.60 21.85 28.04
CA GLU A 272 -11.80 20.39 28.00
C GLU A 272 -11.77 19.82 26.57
N LYS A 273 -12.32 20.58 25.60
CA LYS A 273 -12.29 20.23 24.18
C LYS A 273 -10.88 20.23 23.59
N ALA A 274 -10.03 21.17 24.02
CA ALA A 274 -8.65 21.27 23.58
C ALA A 274 -7.84 20.06 24.11
N ASP A 275 -7.96 19.75 25.40
CA ASP A 275 -7.29 18.60 26.02
C ASP A 275 -7.70 17.27 25.35
N PHE A 276 -9.00 17.06 25.13
CA PHE A 276 -9.48 15.85 24.45
C PHE A 276 -8.92 15.70 23.02
N ARG A 277 -8.85 16.81 22.27
CA ARG A 277 -8.28 16.81 20.91
C ARG A 277 -6.78 16.52 20.92
N GLU A 278 -6.06 17.00 21.93
CA GLU A 278 -4.65 16.69 22.12
C GLU A 278 -4.43 15.20 22.40
N ILE A 279 -5.21 14.63 23.32
CA ILE A 279 -5.16 13.19 23.65
C ILE A 279 -5.42 12.36 22.38
N ARG A 280 -6.45 12.72 21.61
CA ARG A 280 -6.76 12.04 20.34
C ARG A 280 -5.62 12.15 19.33
N ALA A 281 -5.02 13.33 19.17
CA ALA A 281 -3.89 13.52 18.27
C ALA A 281 -2.70 12.65 18.68
N LEU A 282 -2.38 12.58 19.99
CA LEU A 282 -1.29 11.76 20.52
C LEU A 282 -1.54 10.26 20.32
N TYR A 283 -2.78 9.80 20.50
CA TYR A 283 -3.17 8.41 20.25
C TYR A 283 -2.99 8.03 18.77
N GLU A 284 -3.51 8.86 17.85
CA GLU A 284 -3.44 8.62 16.40
C GLU A 284 -1.99 8.70 15.87
N LEU A 285 -1.13 9.51 16.51
CA LEU A 285 0.31 9.55 16.25
C LEU A 285 1.07 8.33 16.80
N GLY A 286 0.41 7.44 17.55
CA GLY A 286 1.06 6.33 18.25
C GLY A 286 1.97 6.76 19.41
N SER A 287 1.86 8.00 19.87
CA SER A 287 2.59 8.53 21.03
C SER A 287 1.91 8.09 22.33
N PHE A 288 1.82 6.77 22.53
CA PHE A 288 0.98 6.17 23.57
C PHE A 288 1.37 6.58 25.00
N ASP A 289 2.67 6.74 25.28
CA ASP A 289 3.12 7.18 26.62
C ASP A 289 2.64 8.59 26.97
N ARG A 290 2.83 9.55 26.03
CA ARG A 290 2.33 10.92 26.18
C ARG A 290 0.80 10.97 26.21
N CYS A 291 0.15 10.17 25.37
CA CYS A 291 -1.30 10.04 25.35
C CYS A 291 -1.82 9.58 26.72
N LEU A 292 -1.21 8.56 27.31
CA LEU A 292 -1.58 8.02 28.60
C LEU A 292 -1.39 9.05 29.72
N GLU A 293 -0.27 9.76 29.74
CA GLU A 293 0.00 10.83 30.72
C GLU A 293 -1.07 11.94 30.65
N ARG A 294 -1.41 12.41 29.44
CA ARG A 294 -2.44 13.44 29.25
C ARG A 294 -3.82 12.91 29.63
N LEU A 295 -4.15 11.67 29.28
CA LEU A 295 -5.41 11.03 29.63
C LEU A 295 -5.58 10.87 31.14
N GLN A 296 -4.52 10.49 31.87
CA GLN A 296 -4.54 10.41 33.33
C GLN A 296 -4.82 11.77 33.97
N LYS A 297 -4.10 12.82 33.54
CA LYS A 297 -4.33 14.20 34.02
C LYS A 297 -5.76 14.68 33.71
N PHE A 298 -6.28 14.32 32.54
CA PHE A 298 -7.62 14.73 32.11
C PHE A 298 -8.72 14.04 32.92
N THR A 299 -8.55 12.75 33.24
CA THR A 299 -9.51 11.96 34.03
C THR A 299 -9.50 12.30 35.53
N THR A 300 -8.36 12.71 36.09
CA THR A 300 -8.30 13.18 37.49
C THR A 300 -8.98 14.53 37.71
N ASN A 301 -9.03 15.38 36.68
CA ASN A 301 -9.56 16.75 36.79
C ASN A 301 -11.00 16.91 36.29
N SER A 302 -11.55 15.93 35.55
CA SER A 302 -12.87 16.00 34.94
C SER A 302 -13.85 15.02 35.58
N SER A 303 -14.75 15.51 36.45
CA SER A 303 -15.76 14.71 37.16
C SER A 303 -16.94 14.23 36.28
N ARG A 304 -16.77 14.08 34.96
CA ARG A 304 -17.90 13.88 34.03
C ARG A 304 -17.62 12.96 32.83
N PHE A 305 -16.70 12.02 32.98
CA PHE A 305 -16.14 11.25 31.86
C PHE A 305 -17.03 10.16 31.25
N GLU A 306 -18.13 9.77 31.88
CA GLU A 306 -18.85 8.55 31.51
C GLU A 306 -19.85 8.68 30.34
N LYS A 307 -20.00 9.85 29.68
CA LYS A 307 -21.10 10.05 28.70
C LYS A 307 -20.76 10.60 27.31
N ARG A 308 -19.49 10.70 26.91
CA ARG A 308 -19.12 11.37 25.64
C ARG A 308 -18.29 10.56 24.64
N LEU A 309 -18.09 9.27 24.89
CA LEU A 309 -17.37 8.40 23.94
C LEU A 309 -18.21 8.00 22.71
N ASP A 310 -19.51 8.25 22.70
CA ASP A 310 -20.43 7.74 21.67
C ASP A 310 -20.78 8.73 20.53
N GLU A 311 -20.35 10.00 20.58
CA GLU A 311 -20.77 11.01 19.59
C GLU A 311 -19.72 11.40 18.53
N ASP A 312 -18.48 10.89 18.59
CA ASP A 312 -17.52 11.11 17.50
C ASP A 312 -17.52 9.89 16.59
N GLU A 313 -18.51 9.90 15.69
CA GLU A 313 -18.74 8.98 14.59
C GLU A 313 -17.44 8.33 14.10
N GLY A 314 -17.46 7.00 14.10
CA GLY A 314 -16.37 6.16 13.63
C GLY A 314 -15.79 6.66 12.31
N PHE A 315 -14.49 6.43 12.15
CA PHE A 315 -13.71 6.65 10.94
C PHE A 315 -14.30 5.83 9.78
N SER A 316 -15.44 6.27 9.28
CA SER A 316 -16.07 5.75 8.09
C SER A 316 -15.34 6.43 6.95
N GLN A 317 -14.32 5.74 6.45
CA GLN A 317 -13.84 6.05 5.12
C GLN A 317 -15.06 6.07 4.18
N PRO A 318 -15.12 7.02 3.23
CA PRO A 318 -16.20 7.02 2.25
C PRO A 318 -16.31 5.60 1.68
N GLY A 319 -17.51 5.04 1.74
CA GLY A 319 -17.80 3.70 1.21
C GLY A 319 -17.26 3.58 -0.22
N PRO A 320 -16.94 2.35 -0.69
CA PRO A 320 -16.22 2.15 -1.93
C PRO A 320 -16.93 2.89 -3.07
N SER A 321 -16.37 4.03 -3.48
CA SER A 321 -16.73 4.65 -4.74
C SER A 321 -16.47 3.60 -5.81
N LYS A 322 -17.43 3.37 -6.72
CA LYS A 322 -17.28 2.51 -7.91
C LYS A 322 -15.81 2.43 -8.32
N LEU A 323 -15.20 1.25 -8.19
CA LEU A 323 -13.74 1.05 -8.30
C LEU A 323 -13.18 1.83 -9.50
N ARG A 324 -12.57 2.99 -9.23
CA ARG A 324 -11.71 3.66 -10.19
C ARG A 324 -10.38 2.91 -10.16
N TYR A 325 -10.01 2.34 -11.28
CA TYR A 325 -8.79 1.59 -11.43
C TYR A 325 -7.63 2.57 -11.56
N SER A 326 -6.78 2.72 -10.54
CA SER A 326 -5.61 3.60 -10.63
C SER A 326 -4.38 2.85 -11.09
N ILE A 327 -3.58 3.49 -11.96
CA ILE A 327 -2.33 2.98 -12.48
C ILE A 327 -1.23 4.00 -12.18
N LEU A 328 -0.18 3.54 -11.50
CA LEU A 328 1.06 4.28 -11.33
C LEU A 328 2.06 3.83 -12.40
N MET A 329 2.46 4.74 -13.29
CA MET A 329 3.46 4.50 -14.33
C MET A 329 4.79 5.11 -13.90
N ASP A 330 5.77 4.28 -13.64
CA ASP A 330 7.17 4.65 -13.51
C ASP A 330 7.80 4.70 -14.89
N LEU A 331 8.08 5.91 -15.37
CA LEU A 331 8.61 6.12 -16.72
C LEU A 331 10.11 5.82 -16.81
N ASP A 332 10.83 5.83 -15.69
CA ASP A 332 12.27 5.57 -15.62
C ASP A 332 12.54 4.06 -15.67
N ASP A 333 11.85 3.31 -14.81
CA ASP A 333 11.92 1.84 -14.80
C ASP A 333 11.07 1.19 -15.90
N LYS A 334 10.24 1.98 -16.63
CA LYS A 334 9.27 1.53 -17.65
C LYS A 334 8.31 0.48 -17.10
N ARG A 335 7.69 0.80 -15.96
CA ARG A 335 6.78 -0.11 -15.24
C ARG A 335 5.45 0.54 -14.93
N ALA A 336 4.40 -0.27 -14.88
CA ALA A 336 3.07 0.14 -14.49
C ALA A 336 2.54 -0.75 -13.36
N PHE A 337 2.05 -0.12 -12.30
CA PHE A 337 1.47 -0.79 -11.15
C PHE A 337 -0.02 -0.44 -11.05
N ALA A 338 -0.86 -1.47 -10.99
CA ALA A 338 -2.28 -1.29 -10.77
C ALA A 338 -2.65 -1.47 -9.30
N GLY A 339 -3.63 -0.69 -8.84
CA GLY A 339 -4.16 -0.76 -7.48
C GLY A 339 -4.02 0.55 -6.72
N SER A 340 -3.81 0.45 -5.40
CA SER A 340 -3.75 1.58 -4.49
C SER A 340 -2.42 2.35 -4.47
N GLN A 341 -1.43 2.00 -5.28
CA GLN A 341 -0.06 2.52 -5.20
C GLN A 341 0.01 4.03 -5.44
N ALA A 342 -0.71 4.57 -6.42
CA ALA A 342 -0.76 6.03 -6.66
C ALA A 342 -1.39 6.79 -5.47
N GLU A 343 -2.39 6.19 -4.83
CA GLU A 343 -3.04 6.75 -3.64
C GLU A 343 -2.16 6.66 -2.41
N ILE A 344 -1.48 5.52 -2.20
CA ILE A 344 -0.50 5.32 -1.13
C ILE A 344 0.61 6.36 -1.26
N LEU A 345 1.16 6.56 -2.46
CA LEU A 345 2.19 7.56 -2.70
C LEU A 345 1.73 8.96 -2.29
N THR A 346 0.53 9.36 -2.72
CA THR A 346 -0.06 10.66 -2.34
C THR A 346 -0.25 10.76 -0.83
N LYS A 347 -0.77 9.72 -0.17
CA LYS A 347 -0.96 9.68 1.29
C LYS A 347 0.37 9.78 2.04
N VAL A 348 1.40 9.08 1.59
CA VAL A 348 2.75 9.11 2.16
C VAL A 348 3.33 10.51 2.04
N ILE A 349 3.28 11.13 0.86
CA ILE A 349 3.81 12.49 0.64
C ILE A 349 3.07 13.52 1.50
N GLN A 350 1.74 13.42 1.60
CA GLN A 350 0.94 14.29 2.46
C GLN A 350 1.26 14.09 3.95
N ASN A 351 1.48 12.84 4.38
CA ASN A 351 1.88 12.54 5.76
C ASN A 351 3.30 13.04 6.07
N LEU A 352 4.25 12.91 5.14
CA LEU A 352 5.59 13.47 5.30
C LEU A 352 5.56 15.00 5.44
N TYR A 353 4.67 15.67 4.72
CA TYR A 353 4.53 17.12 4.79
C TYR A 353 3.82 17.60 6.06
N HIS A 354 2.74 16.94 6.45
CA HIS A 354 1.89 17.40 7.56
C HIS A 354 2.20 16.77 8.92
N ASN A 355 2.86 15.61 8.95
CA ASN A 355 3.29 14.87 10.13
C ASN A 355 4.76 14.40 9.99
N PRO A 356 5.71 15.33 9.83
CA PRO A 356 7.11 15.00 9.55
C PRO A 356 7.77 14.13 10.63
N GLU A 357 7.50 14.36 11.92
CA GLU A 357 8.14 13.60 13.00
C GLU A 357 7.60 12.16 13.06
N TYR A 358 6.28 12.00 12.97
CA TYR A 358 5.63 10.68 12.89
C TYR A 358 6.15 9.88 11.70
N SER A 359 6.23 10.53 10.54
CA SER A 359 6.60 9.90 9.27
C SER A 359 8.11 9.68 9.14
N ARG A 360 8.95 10.12 10.10
CA ARG A 360 10.41 10.00 10.01
C ARG A 360 10.90 8.56 9.88
N HIS A 361 10.20 7.60 10.48
CA HIS A 361 10.55 6.18 10.38
C HIS A 361 10.38 5.63 8.96
N PHE A 362 9.46 6.18 8.17
CA PHE A 362 9.30 5.83 6.77
C PHE A 362 10.56 6.14 5.96
N LEU A 363 11.18 7.30 6.19
CA LEU A 363 12.39 7.74 5.48
C LEU A 363 13.62 6.87 5.74
N ARG A 364 13.58 5.98 6.75
CA ARG A 364 14.65 5.02 7.07
C ARG A 364 14.50 3.68 6.36
N LEU A 365 13.38 3.45 5.68
CA LEU A 365 13.15 2.22 4.92
C LEU A 365 14.06 2.15 3.70
N HIS A 366 14.25 0.95 3.16
CA HIS A 366 15.15 0.71 2.03
C HIS A 366 14.74 1.53 0.79
N HIS A 367 15.65 2.36 0.28
CA HIS A 367 15.43 3.20 -0.90
C HIS A 367 16.45 2.94 -2.03
N GLY A 368 17.16 1.81 -1.97
CA GLY A 368 18.22 1.49 -2.92
C GLY A 368 19.37 2.50 -2.84
N ASP A 369 19.88 2.91 -4.00
CA ASP A 369 20.97 3.86 -4.20
C ASP A 369 20.49 5.32 -4.35
N TYR A 370 19.20 5.58 -4.08
CA TYR A 370 18.63 6.92 -4.20
C TYR A 370 19.34 7.92 -3.26
N LYS A 371 19.75 9.07 -3.80
CA LYS A 371 20.47 10.12 -3.07
C LYS A 371 19.49 11.04 -2.35
N VAL A 372 19.57 11.07 -1.03
CA VAL A 372 18.70 11.87 -0.16
C VAL A 372 19.26 13.28 0.03
N VAL A 373 18.40 14.29 -0.03
CA VAL A 373 18.76 15.67 0.32
C VAL A 373 19.08 15.79 1.82
N THR A 374 20.10 16.57 2.18
CA THR A 374 20.59 16.61 3.56
C THR A 374 19.76 17.47 4.50
N ARG A 375 19.03 18.47 3.96
CA ARG A 375 18.22 19.41 4.74
C ARG A 375 16.78 18.88 4.83
N ASP A 376 16.20 18.92 6.02
CA ASP A 376 14.85 18.40 6.31
C ASP A 376 13.77 19.50 6.35
N ARG A 377 14.16 20.77 6.50
CA ARG A 377 13.25 21.92 6.56
C ARG A 377 13.79 23.14 5.80
N ALA A 378 12.90 23.89 5.17
CA ALA A 378 13.18 25.20 4.58
C ALA A 378 11.94 26.11 4.68
N ASP A 379 12.15 27.41 4.89
CA ASP A 379 11.08 28.42 4.91
C ASP A 379 9.92 28.08 5.88
N GLY A 380 10.24 27.46 7.02
CA GLY A 380 9.26 27.03 8.04
C GLY A 380 8.50 25.73 7.72
N ASN A 381 8.75 25.10 6.57
CA ASN A 381 8.05 23.88 6.13
C ASN A 381 9.02 22.68 6.03
N PRO A 382 8.54 21.44 6.21
CA PRO A 382 9.31 20.24 5.89
C PRO A 382 9.63 20.17 4.39
N ILE A 383 10.84 19.73 4.07
CA ILE A 383 11.24 19.38 2.70
C ILE A 383 10.75 17.96 2.43
N VAL A 384 9.98 17.76 1.35
CA VAL A 384 9.42 16.46 1.00
C VAL A 384 9.88 16.06 -0.40
N ASP A 385 10.78 15.08 -0.43
CA ASP A 385 11.18 14.42 -1.66
C ASP A 385 10.15 13.36 -2.08
N SER A 386 9.33 13.70 -3.06
CA SER A 386 8.28 12.84 -3.62
C SER A 386 8.85 11.63 -4.37
N PHE A 387 10.05 11.74 -4.94
CA PHE A 387 10.70 10.63 -5.66
C PHE A 387 11.40 9.68 -4.70
N LEU A 388 12.01 10.19 -3.63
CA LEU A 388 12.46 9.35 -2.51
C LEU A 388 11.26 8.59 -1.91
N ALA A 389 10.15 9.28 -1.66
CA ALA A 389 8.93 8.66 -1.16
C ALA A 389 8.41 7.57 -2.11
N ALA A 390 8.42 7.84 -3.43
CA ALA A 390 8.06 6.84 -4.43
C ALA A 390 9.01 5.64 -4.42
N LYS A 391 10.33 5.86 -4.34
CA LYS A 391 11.33 4.77 -4.32
C LYS A 391 11.21 3.91 -3.09
N ILE A 392 11.11 4.52 -1.90
CA ILE A 392 10.83 3.81 -0.64
C ILE A 392 9.54 3.01 -0.78
N MET A 393 8.45 3.64 -1.22
CA MET A 393 7.17 2.96 -1.36
C MET A 393 7.28 1.75 -2.30
N LEU A 394 7.81 1.91 -3.52
CA LEU A 394 7.88 0.85 -4.51
C LEU A 394 8.71 -0.37 -4.05
N LEU A 395 9.76 -0.14 -3.24
CA LEU A 395 10.60 -1.19 -2.68
C LEU A 395 9.99 -1.87 -1.44
N ASN A 396 9.16 -1.15 -0.68
CA ASN A 396 8.66 -1.60 0.64
C ASN A 396 7.14 -1.84 0.70
N VAL A 397 6.38 -1.60 -0.37
CA VAL A 397 4.93 -1.81 -0.42
C VAL A 397 4.56 -3.29 -0.62
N PHE A 398 3.70 -3.81 0.25
CA PHE A 398 3.19 -5.18 0.26
C PHE A 398 1.86 -5.26 -0.47
N GLY A 399 1.67 -6.30 -1.29
CA GLY A 399 0.33 -6.73 -1.65
C GLY A 399 -0.41 -7.19 -0.38
N ALA A 400 -1.69 -6.85 -0.29
CA ALA A 400 -2.53 -7.13 0.87
C ALA A 400 -3.68 -8.05 0.44
N PRO A 401 -3.42 -9.35 0.20
CA PRO A 401 -4.47 -10.33 -0.11
C PRO A 401 -5.52 -10.38 1.00
N ARG A 402 -6.75 -10.77 0.62
CA ARG A 402 -7.76 -11.17 1.61
C ARG A 402 -7.34 -12.50 2.22
N THR A 403 -6.99 -12.51 3.50
CA THR A 403 -6.72 -13.74 4.24
C THR A 403 -7.88 -14.10 5.15
N SER A 404 -9.12 -13.83 4.74
CA SER A 404 -10.31 -14.10 5.55
C SER A 404 -10.70 -15.59 5.51
N GLN A 405 -11.52 -15.97 6.49
CA GLN A 405 -12.27 -17.24 6.51
C GLN A 405 -12.92 -17.55 5.16
N GLU A 406 -13.63 -16.57 4.59
CA GLU A 406 -14.32 -16.70 3.30
C GLU A 406 -13.34 -16.94 2.15
N ALA A 407 -12.22 -16.20 2.11
CA ALA A 407 -11.21 -16.37 1.08
C ALA A 407 -10.61 -17.78 1.12
N LEU A 408 -10.25 -18.28 2.31
CA LEU A 408 -9.75 -19.64 2.46
C LEU A 408 -10.81 -20.70 2.11
N SER A 409 -12.07 -20.50 2.49
CA SER A 409 -13.18 -21.39 2.13
C SER A 409 -13.37 -21.48 0.61
N ASN A 410 -13.30 -20.34 -0.08
CA ASN A 410 -13.38 -20.27 -1.53
C ASN A 410 -12.19 -20.98 -2.19
N ASP A 411 -10.97 -20.81 -1.68
CA ASP A 411 -9.77 -21.47 -2.20
C ASP A 411 -9.83 -23.01 -2.07
N LEU A 412 -10.44 -23.49 -0.99
CA LEU A 412 -10.59 -24.92 -0.75
C LEU A 412 -11.68 -25.56 -1.63
N THR A 413 -12.69 -24.79 -2.05
CA THR A 413 -13.84 -25.27 -2.83
C THR A 413 -13.65 -25.09 -4.33
N ASN A 414 -13.05 -23.99 -4.79
CA ASN A 414 -12.88 -23.68 -6.21
C ASN A 414 -11.42 -23.87 -6.67
N ALA A 415 -10.99 -25.12 -6.83
CA ALA A 415 -9.64 -25.44 -7.32
C ALA A 415 -9.32 -24.95 -8.75
N LYS A 416 -10.32 -24.48 -9.52
CA LYS A 416 -10.17 -23.98 -10.90
C LYS A 416 -9.83 -22.51 -11.02
N ASP A 417 -10.26 -21.69 -10.06
CA ASP A 417 -9.95 -20.26 -9.98
C ASP A 417 -8.69 -20.02 -9.13
N TYR A 418 -7.68 -20.88 -9.29
CA TYR A 418 -6.33 -20.67 -8.75
C TYR A 418 -5.68 -19.48 -9.48
N ASP A 419 -6.12 -18.28 -9.12
CA ASP A 419 -5.53 -16.98 -9.43
C ASP A 419 -5.18 -16.24 -8.13
N TYR A 420 -4.48 -16.92 -7.22
CA TYR A 420 -3.81 -16.21 -6.14
C TYR A 420 -2.58 -15.50 -6.70
N GLY A 421 -2.80 -14.31 -7.23
CA GLY A 421 -1.75 -13.39 -7.62
C GLY A 421 -1.05 -13.73 -8.95
N LYS A 422 -1.71 -14.37 -9.93
CA LYS A 422 -1.21 -14.32 -11.32
C LYS A 422 -1.38 -12.88 -11.82
N GLY A 423 -0.36 -12.08 -11.52
CA GLY A 423 -0.31 -10.66 -11.83
C GLY A 423 -0.23 -9.75 -10.60
N GLY A 424 -0.31 -10.25 -9.37
CA GLY A 424 -0.21 -9.49 -8.09
C GLY A 424 -1.53 -8.94 -7.54
N PHE A 425 -1.50 -8.38 -6.32
CA PHE A 425 -2.71 -7.95 -5.58
C PHE A 425 -3.16 -6.51 -5.91
N GLY A 426 -4.47 -6.32 -6.13
CA GLY A 426 -5.07 -5.00 -6.39
C GLY A 426 -5.17 -4.09 -5.15
N THR A 427 -5.08 -4.69 -3.95
CA THR A 427 -4.93 -4.00 -2.67
C THR A 427 -3.48 -4.10 -2.21
N ALA A 428 -2.96 -2.99 -1.69
CA ALA A 428 -1.59 -2.90 -1.19
C ALA A 428 -1.53 -1.99 0.03
N GLY A 429 -0.48 -2.14 0.83
CA GLY A 429 -0.21 -1.31 1.99
C GLY A 429 1.27 -1.26 2.36
N LEU A 430 1.60 -0.36 3.27
CA LEU A 430 2.95 -0.15 3.76
C LEU A 430 2.97 -0.25 5.28
N TRP A 431 3.71 -1.22 5.81
CA TRP A 431 3.84 -1.45 7.24
C TRP A 431 5.32 -1.32 7.61
N VAL A 432 5.71 -0.18 8.19
CA VAL A 432 7.12 0.16 8.47
C VAL A 432 7.87 -0.97 9.18
N LYS A 433 7.26 -1.59 10.21
CA LYS A 433 7.88 -2.71 10.94
C LYS A 433 8.08 -3.95 10.08
N ALA A 434 7.09 -4.31 9.26
CA ALA A 434 7.17 -5.50 8.41
C ALA A 434 8.10 -5.31 7.21
N SER A 435 8.35 -4.07 6.78
CA SER A 435 9.31 -3.75 5.71
C SER A 435 10.76 -4.11 6.03
N TYR A 436 11.10 -4.33 7.32
CA TYR A 436 12.43 -4.81 7.72
C TYR A 436 12.63 -6.32 7.50
N VAL A 437 11.57 -7.08 7.23
CA VAL A 437 11.64 -8.54 7.10
C VAL A 437 12.14 -8.91 5.71
N ASN A 438 13.24 -9.65 5.64
CA ASN A 438 13.88 -10.02 4.38
C ASN A 438 13.18 -11.18 3.67
N HIS A 439 13.58 -11.40 2.42
CA HIS A 439 13.02 -12.44 1.57
C HIS A 439 13.64 -13.82 1.83
N SER A 440 12.78 -14.83 1.90
CA SER A 440 13.12 -16.21 1.54
C SER A 440 11.93 -16.84 0.82
N CYS A 441 12.17 -17.67 -0.21
CA CYS A 441 11.08 -18.28 -0.99
C CYS A 441 10.21 -19.22 -0.14
N VAL A 442 10.78 -19.80 0.92
CA VAL A 442 10.06 -20.62 1.90
C VAL A 442 9.73 -19.81 3.15
N GLY A 443 10.67 -18.98 3.61
CA GLY A 443 10.52 -18.20 4.83
C GLY A 443 10.54 -19.03 6.11
N ASN A 444 10.48 -18.31 7.23
CA ASN A 444 10.20 -18.84 8.56
C ASN A 444 9.07 -18.07 9.26
N CYS A 445 8.51 -17.06 8.60
CA CYS A 445 7.27 -16.39 8.97
C CYS A 445 6.32 -16.31 7.78
N ARG A 446 5.03 -16.11 8.09
CA ARG A 446 3.98 -15.82 7.10
C ARG A 446 3.21 -14.59 7.55
N ARG A 447 2.78 -13.81 6.55
CA ARG A 447 1.89 -12.65 6.74
C ARG A 447 0.43 -13.04 6.53
N SER A 448 -0.44 -12.49 7.37
CA SER A 448 -1.89 -12.48 7.21
C SER A 448 -2.45 -11.10 7.56
N PHE A 449 -3.73 -10.87 7.28
CA PHE A 449 -4.36 -9.56 7.35
C PHE A 449 -5.75 -9.64 8.00
N ILE A 450 -5.99 -8.73 8.95
CA ILE A 450 -7.33 -8.46 9.51
C ILE A 450 -7.57 -6.97 9.32
N GLY A 451 -8.47 -6.61 8.38
CA GLY A 451 -8.64 -5.22 7.97
C GLY A 451 -7.35 -4.65 7.39
N ASP A 452 -6.83 -3.57 7.98
CA ASP A 452 -5.56 -2.92 7.64
C ASP A 452 -4.40 -3.32 8.57
N MET A 453 -4.62 -4.24 9.51
CA MET A 453 -3.58 -4.82 10.35
C MET A 453 -2.90 -5.99 9.62
N GLN A 454 -1.58 -5.89 9.45
CA GLN A 454 -0.76 -7.01 9.02
C GLN A 454 -0.25 -7.77 10.25
N ILE A 455 -0.51 -9.08 10.28
CA ILE A 455 -0.04 -10.00 11.30
C ILE A 455 1.13 -10.79 10.71
N LEU A 456 2.24 -10.82 11.43
CA LEU A 456 3.37 -11.69 11.11
C LEU A 456 3.42 -12.84 12.12
N ARG A 457 3.29 -14.08 11.65
CA ARG A 457 3.33 -15.27 12.51
C ARG A 457 4.50 -16.18 12.12
N ALA A 458 5.21 -16.69 13.12
CA ALA A 458 6.20 -17.75 12.92
C ALA A 458 5.53 -18.98 12.29
N THR A 459 6.26 -19.63 11.38
CA THR A 459 5.81 -20.84 10.67
C THR A 459 6.60 -22.08 11.07
N LYS A 460 7.60 -21.92 11.94
CA LYS A 460 8.45 -22.98 12.50
C LYS A 460 9.04 -22.50 13.83
N ASN A 461 9.53 -23.45 14.62
CA ASN A 461 10.32 -23.16 15.82
C ASN A 461 11.66 -22.51 15.40
N MET A 462 12.13 -21.52 16.16
CA MET A 462 13.33 -20.73 15.85
C MET A 462 14.03 -20.34 17.14
N ASP A 463 15.37 -20.38 17.12
CA ASP A 463 16.18 -19.91 18.23
C ASP A 463 16.20 -18.38 18.31
N ALA A 464 16.49 -17.84 19.50
CA ALA A 464 16.65 -16.41 19.69
C ALA A 464 17.77 -15.85 18.78
N GLY A 465 17.51 -14.70 18.15
CA GLY A 465 18.44 -14.08 17.18
C GLY A 465 18.30 -14.57 15.75
N THR A 466 17.42 -15.55 15.47
CA THR A 466 17.11 -15.97 14.10
C THR A 466 16.50 -14.82 13.31
N GLU A 467 17.04 -14.54 12.12
CA GLU A 467 16.47 -13.57 11.19
C GLU A 467 15.07 -14.00 10.75
N LEU A 468 14.10 -13.08 10.81
CA LEU A 468 12.75 -13.33 10.30
C LEU A 468 12.71 -13.14 8.79
N LEU A 469 12.07 -14.07 8.08
CA LEU A 469 12.05 -14.15 6.63
C LEU A 469 10.66 -14.56 6.14
N PHE A 470 10.15 -13.93 5.08
CA PHE A 470 8.94 -14.39 4.39
C PHE A 470 9.03 -14.24 2.86
N PRO A 471 8.18 -14.94 2.09
CA PRO A 471 8.13 -14.76 0.64
C PRO A 471 7.65 -13.36 0.22
N TYR A 472 8.42 -12.69 -0.65
CA TYR A 472 8.04 -11.41 -1.26
C TYR A 472 7.10 -11.61 -2.44
N ARG A 473 7.10 -12.82 -2.99
CA ARG A 473 6.26 -13.33 -4.08
C ARG A 473 5.84 -14.76 -3.75
N MET A 474 4.70 -15.18 -4.25
CA MET A 474 4.30 -16.59 -4.19
C MET A 474 5.07 -17.39 -5.25
N ALA A 475 5.46 -18.62 -4.90
CA ALA A 475 6.09 -19.55 -5.83
C ALA A 475 5.11 -19.89 -6.97
N GLN A 476 5.62 -20.01 -8.18
CA GLN A 476 4.87 -20.46 -9.35
C GLN A 476 5.33 -21.87 -9.70
N GLU A 477 4.40 -22.75 -10.07
CA GLU A 477 4.69 -24.16 -10.25
C GLU A 477 4.37 -24.65 -11.67
N PRO A 478 5.35 -25.24 -12.37
CA PRO A 478 6.78 -25.28 -12.06
C PRO A 478 7.52 -23.99 -12.49
N GLU A 479 8.61 -23.65 -11.81
CA GLU A 479 9.44 -22.48 -12.14
C GLU A 479 10.94 -22.77 -12.08
N SER A 480 11.73 -22.08 -12.91
CA SER A 480 13.20 -22.16 -12.90
C SER A 480 13.83 -21.23 -11.87
N TYR A 481 15.13 -21.39 -11.61
CA TYR A 481 15.90 -20.44 -10.82
C TYR A 481 15.89 -19.04 -11.46
N GLU A 482 16.07 -18.97 -12.77
CA GLU A 482 16.12 -17.73 -13.55
C GLU A 482 14.78 -16.98 -13.50
N ASP A 483 13.65 -17.70 -13.52
CA ASP A 483 12.32 -17.10 -13.36
C ASP A 483 12.19 -16.38 -12.02
N VAL A 484 12.64 -17.02 -10.94
CA VAL A 484 12.62 -16.47 -9.58
C VAL A 484 13.51 -15.23 -9.48
N GLN A 485 14.77 -15.34 -9.93
CA GLN A 485 15.71 -14.22 -9.82
C GLN A 485 15.27 -13.03 -10.66
N ARG A 486 14.66 -13.27 -11.84
CA ARG A 486 14.12 -12.20 -12.69
C ARG A 486 13.02 -11.40 -11.98
N GLU A 487 12.14 -12.05 -11.23
CA GLU A 487 11.08 -11.37 -10.47
C GLU A 487 11.61 -10.63 -9.22
N LEU A 488 12.70 -11.12 -8.62
CA LEU A 488 13.34 -10.52 -7.45
C LEU A 488 14.34 -9.40 -7.78
N ARG A 489 14.79 -9.32 -9.03
CA ARG A 489 15.81 -8.34 -9.47
C ARG A 489 15.50 -6.89 -9.10
N LYS A 490 14.21 -6.52 -9.04
CA LYS A 490 13.75 -5.16 -8.70
C LYS A 490 14.15 -4.67 -7.29
N TRP A 491 14.57 -5.57 -6.40
CA TRP A 491 15.08 -5.25 -5.07
C TRP A 491 16.60 -5.22 -4.98
N GLY A 492 17.33 -5.47 -6.08
CA GLY A 492 18.78 -5.39 -6.08
C GLY A 492 19.51 -6.51 -5.34
N PHE A 493 18.86 -7.67 -5.11
CA PHE A 493 19.50 -8.85 -4.50
C PHE A 493 19.27 -10.12 -5.34
N THR A 494 20.07 -11.15 -5.06
CA THR A 494 19.91 -12.51 -5.63
C THR A 494 19.54 -13.47 -4.49
N CYS A 495 18.44 -14.20 -4.64
CA CYS A 495 18.00 -15.15 -3.62
C CYS A 495 18.82 -16.45 -3.69
N SER A 496 19.41 -16.82 -2.56
CA SER A 496 20.23 -18.02 -2.39
C SER A 496 19.63 -19.04 -1.41
N CYS A 497 18.33 -18.90 -1.06
CA CYS A 497 17.67 -19.83 -0.14
C CYS A 497 17.69 -21.28 -0.66
N ALA A 498 17.47 -22.25 0.23
CA ALA A 498 17.58 -23.68 -0.09
C ALA A 498 16.71 -24.10 -1.30
N LEU A 499 15.50 -23.53 -1.45
CA LEU A 499 14.65 -23.79 -2.63
C LEU A 499 15.24 -23.21 -3.92
N CYS A 500 15.88 -22.04 -3.86
CA CYS A 500 16.57 -21.47 -5.02
C CYS A 500 17.80 -22.30 -5.40
N GLN A 501 18.58 -22.77 -4.43
CA GLN A 501 19.73 -23.66 -4.69
C GLN A 501 19.29 -24.99 -5.31
N ALA A 502 18.19 -25.56 -4.82
CA ALA A 502 17.63 -26.78 -5.38
C ALA A 502 17.12 -26.58 -6.82
N ARG A 503 16.53 -25.41 -7.13
CA ARG A 503 16.15 -25.03 -8.50
C ARG A 503 17.36 -24.88 -9.41
N LEU A 504 18.40 -24.21 -8.94
CA LEU A 504 19.66 -24.04 -9.68
C LEU A 504 20.32 -25.39 -10.00
N ALA A 505 20.27 -26.33 -9.05
CA ALA A 505 20.78 -27.68 -9.24
C ALA A 505 19.89 -28.59 -10.11
N THR A 506 18.65 -28.18 -10.43
CA THR A 506 17.71 -29.00 -11.22
C THR A 506 18.02 -28.88 -12.72
N PRO A 507 18.36 -29.98 -13.43
CA PRO A 507 18.60 -29.94 -14.86
C PRO A 507 17.36 -29.48 -15.65
N ALA A 508 17.57 -28.67 -16.70
CA ALA A 508 16.50 -28.13 -17.54
C ALA A 508 15.57 -29.22 -18.10
N VAL A 509 16.11 -30.39 -18.47
CA VAL A 509 15.33 -31.54 -18.97
C VAL A 509 14.37 -32.08 -17.92
N GLN A 510 14.78 -32.12 -16.64
CA GLN A 510 13.92 -32.56 -15.55
C GLN A 510 12.81 -31.55 -15.29
N LEU A 511 13.13 -30.26 -15.31
CA LEU A 511 12.14 -29.18 -15.16
C LEU A 511 11.10 -29.20 -16.29
N GLU A 512 11.52 -29.41 -17.54
CA GLU A 512 10.60 -29.51 -18.67
C GLU A 512 9.70 -30.75 -18.55
N LYS A 513 10.25 -31.87 -18.08
CA LYS A 513 9.46 -33.06 -17.76
C LYS A 513 8.42 -32.76 -16.67
N ARG A 514 8.76 -32.00 -15.62
CA ARG A 514 7.79 -31.55 -14.59
C ARG A 514 6.67 -30.72 -15.19
N LYS A 515 6.96 -29.77 -16.07
CA LYS A 515 5.94 -28.97 -16.79
C LYS A 515 4.93 -29.83 -17.53
N VAL A 516 5.41 -30.80 -18.30
CA VAL A 516 4.54 -31.71 -19.06
C VAL A 516 3.68 -32.57 -18.12
N LEU A 517 4.27 -33.11 -17.06
CA LEU A 517 3.55 -33.92 -16.07
C LEU A 517 2.48 -33.11 -15.33
N MET A 518 2.81 -31.88 -14.90
CA MET A 518 1.86 -31.00 -14.23
C MET A 518 0.68 -30.65 -15.14
N LYS A 519 0.92 -30.38 -16.43
CA LYS A 519 -0.16 -30.13 -17.41
C LYS A 519 -1.09 -31.34 -17.56
N ARG A 520 -0.53 -32.56 -17.54
CA ARG A 520 -1.31 -33.81 -17.56
C ARG A 520 -2.10 -34.03 -16.26
N LEU A 521 -1.51 -33.72 -15.10
CA LEU A 521 -2.19 -33.80 -13.81
C LEU A 521 -3.36 -32.82 -13.72
N LEU A 522 -3.16 -31.58 -14.18
CA LEU A 522 -4.22 -30.56 -14.25
C LEU A 522 -5.39 -31.01 -15.14
N SER A 523 -5.11 -31.69 -16.27
CA SER A 523 -6.17 -32.19 -17.17
C SER A 523 -7.09 -33.25 -16.55
N ILE A 524 -6.70 -33.83 -15.41
CA ILE A 524 -7.49 -34.83 -14.67
C ILE A 524 -7.86 -34.37 -13.27
N ALA A 525 -7.66 -33.09 -12.94
CA ALA A 525 -7.80 -32.58 -11.56
C ALA A 525 -9.20 -32.82 -10.98
N ASP A 526 -10.26 -32.61 -11.78
CA ASP A 526 -11.65 -32.74 -11.35
C ASP A 526 -12.26 -34.13 -11.59
N LEU A 527 -11.49 -35.03 -12.21
CA LEU A 527 -11.98 -36.38 -12.48
C LEU A 527 -11.84 -37.22 -11.20
N THR A 528 -12.85 -38.05 -10.95
CA THR A 528 -12.86 -38.97 -9.79
C THR A 528 -12.95 -40.43 -10.26
N GLY A 529 -12.80 -41.37 -9.33
CA GLY A 529 -12.96 -42.80 -9.60
C GLY A 529 -11.65 -43.59 -9.78
N ALA A 530 -11.77 -44.93 -9.77
CA ALA A 530 -10.63 -45.85 -9.68
C ALA A 530 -9.64 -45.74 -10.87
N ASN A 531 -10.14 -45.53 -12.08
CA ASN A 531 -9.30 -45.36 -13.27
C ASN A 531 -8.51 -44.05 -13.21
N THR A 532 -9.14 -42.97 -12.76
CA THR A 532 -8.48 -41.68 -12.56
C THR A 532 -7.41 -41.76 -11.49
N LEU A 533 -7.71 -42.39 -10.35
CA LEU A 533 -6.72 -42.63 -9.28
C LEU A 533 -5.51 -43.41 -9.82
N THR A 534 -5.75 -44.47 -10.59
CA THR A 534 -4.67 -45.26 -11.20
C THR A 534 -3.79 -44.39 -12.12
N LYS A 535 -4.41 -43.54 -12.94
CA LYS A 535 -3.70 -42.60 -13.81
C LYS A 535 -2.91 -41.55 -13.00
N ARG A 536 -3.51 -40.99 -11.94
CA ARG A 536 -2.87 -40.01 -11.05
C ARG A 536 -1.64 -40.62 -10.37
N LEU A 537 -1.75 -41.84 -9.85
CA LEU A 537 -0.64 -42.55 -9.21
C LEU A 537 0.53 -42.80 -10.18
N ARG A 538 0.25 -43.15 -11.43
CA ARG A 538 1.30 -43.29 -12.46
C ARG A 538 2.00 -41.96 -12.73
N LEU A 539 1.24 -40.87 -12.90
CA LEU A 539 1.81 -39.54 -13.11
C LEU A 539 2.60 -39.05 -11.89
N LEU A 540 2.12 -39.34 -10.69
CA LEU A 540 2.82 -39.04 -9.44
C LEU A 540 4.15 -39.80 -9.36
N ASP A 541 4.20 -41.08 -9.70
CA ASP A 541 5.45 -41.85 -9.76
C ASP A 541 6.45 -41.29 -10.78
N GLU A 542 5.97 -40.93 -11.98
CA GLU A 542 6.80 -40.23 -12.97
C GLU A 542 7.31 -38.88 -12.48
N LEU A 543 6.50 -38.15 -11.71
CA LEU A 543 6.86 -36.87 -11.13
C LEU A 543 7.91 -37.01 -10.02
N LYS A 544 7.78 -38.02 -9.14
CA LYS A 544 8.79 -38.33 -8.11
C LYS A 544 10.16 -38.57 -8.73
N LYS A 545 10.22 -39.28 -9.86
CA LYS A 545 11.46 -39.56 -10.62
C LYS A 545 12.13 -38.31 -11.20
N THR A 546 11.48 -37.16 -11.20
CA THR A 546 12.10 -35.89 -11.61
C THR A 546 12.88 -35.21 -10.50
N TYR A 547 12.83 -35.73 -9.27
CA TYR A 547 13.63 -35.26 -8.14
C TYR A 547 14.81 -36.21 -7.93
N SER A 548 16.01 -35.66 -7.73
CA SER A 548 17.19 -36.49 -7.46
C SER A 548 17.10 -37.11 -6.07
N ALA A 549 17.77 -38.25 -5.88
CA ALA A 549 17.89 -38.86 -4.54
C ALA A 549 18.64 -37.96 -3.54
N SER A 550 19.47 -37.04 -4.04
CA SER A 550 20.17 -36.03 -3.25
C SER A 550 19.33 -34.78 -2.95
N TYR A 551 18.07 -34.72 -3.40
CA TYR A 551 17.21 -33.56 -3.14
C TYR A 551 16.84 -33.51 -1.64
N PRO A 552 17.22 -32.46 -0.89
CA PRO A 552 17.03 -32.44 0.56
C PRO A 552 15.56 -32.58 0.96
N ALA A 553 15.30 -33.30 2.05
CA ALA A 553 13.94 -33.64 2.47
C ALA A 553 13.16 -32.42 2.96
N GLU A 554 13.85 -31.48 3.60
CA GLU A 554 13.37 -30.23 4.16
C GLU A 554 13.08 -29.15 3.11
N VAL A 555 13.59 -29.31 1.88
CA VAL A 555 13.31 -28.39 0.79
C VAL A 555 11.96 -28.76 0.15
N PRO A 556 11.00 -27.82 0.06
CA PRO A 556 9.70 -28.12 -0.52
C PRO A 556 9.78 -28.62 -1.97
N ARG A 557 8.91 -29.59 -2.28
CA ARG A 557 8.64 -30.22 -3.57
C ARG A 557 7.18 -29.98 -3.91
N LEU A 558 6.87 -28.72 -4.24
CA LEU A 558 5.50 -28.20 -4.28
C LEU A 558 4.60 -28.98 -5.24
N GLU A 559 5.13 -29.36 -6.40
CA GLU A 559 4.43 -30.14 -7.41
C GLU A 559 4.01 -31.53 -6.88
N LEU A 560 4.82 -32.13 -6.01
CA LEU A 560 4.47 -33.40 -5.35
C LEU A 560 3.41 -33.19 -4.27
N ALA A 561 3.54 -32.16 -3.44
CA ALA A 561 2.61 -31.87 -2.36
C ALA A 561 1.16 -31.74 -2.88
N HIS A 562 0.94 -30.90 -3.89
CA HIS A 562 -0.37 -30.73 -4.54
C HIS A 562 -0.94 -32.05 -5.08
N THR A 563 -0.08 -32.88 -5.67
CA THR A 563 -0.49 -34.16 -6.24
C THR A 563 -0.85 -35.18 -5.15
N TYR A 564 -0.11 -35.20 -4.03
CA TYR A 564 -0.40 -36.04 -2.87
C TYR A 564 -1.73 -35.67 -2.20
N PHE A 565 -1.99 -34.38 -1.99
CA PHE A 565 -3.27 -33.92 -1.43
C PHE A 565 -4.46 -34.23 -2.35
N SER A 566 -4.28 -34.13 -3.66
CA SER A 566 -5.30 -34.58 -4.61
C SER A 566 -5.52 -36.10 -4.52
N THR A 567 -4.45 -36.88 -4.37
CA THR A 567 -4.52 -38.35 -4.25
C THR A 567 -5.17 -38.78 -2.93
N SER A 568 -4.96 -38.05 -1.84
CA SER A 568 -5.62 -38.35 -0.56
C SER A 568 -7.14 -38.16 -0.64
N ARG A 569 -7.61 -37.13 -1.37
CA ARG A 569 -9.04 -36.95 -1.68
C ARG A 569 -9.61 -38.16 -2.41
N ASP A 570 -8.92 -38.63 -3.45
CA ASP A 570 -9.34 -39.83 -4.20
C ASP A 570 -9.41 -41.07 -3.31
N TYR A 571 -8.41 -41.30 -2.44
CA TYR A 571 -8.42 -42.43 -1.50
C TYR A 571 -9.54 -42.34 -0.47
N ASN A 572 -9.83 -41.14 0.02
CA ASN A 572 -10.90 -40.89 0.98
C ASN A 572 -12.28 -41.19 0.37
N GLN A 573 -12.51 -40.76 -0.88
CA GLN A 573 -13.75 -41.01 -1.61
C GLN A 573 -14.04 -42.51 -1.78
N ILE A 574 -13.01 -43.35 -1.94
CA ILE A 574 -13.16 -44.81 -2.06
C ILE A 574 -13.02 -45.55 -0.72
N GLY A 575 -13.03 -44.84 0.41
CA GLY A 575 -13.02 -45.41 1.76
C GLY A 575 -11.69 -46.03 2.19
N LYS A 576 -10.57 -45.75 1.52
CA LYS A 576 -9.24 -46.30 1.86
C LYS A 576 -8.51 -45.42 2.85
N LEU A 577 -9.01 -45.38 4.08
CA LEU A 577 -8.57 -44.45 5.13
C LEU A 577 -7.05 -44.48 5.42
N GLY A 578 -6.43 -45.66 5.51
CA GLY A 578 -4.98 -45.77 5.72
C GLY A 578 -4.18 -45.09 4.60
N LYS A 579 -4.58 -45.31 3.34
CA LYS A 579 -3.94 -44.67 2.18
C LYS A 579 -4.19 -43.17 2.11
N THR A 580 -5.36 -42.72 2.60
CA THR A 580 -5.64 -41.29 2.76
C THR A 580 -4.63 -40.65 3.72
N VAL A 581 -4.40 -41.28 4.88
CA VAL A 581 -3.42 -40.82 5.88
C VAL A 581 -2.01 -40.81 5.29
N ASP A 582 -1.59 -41.90 4.64
CA ASP A 582 -0.26 -41.98 4.01
C ASP A 582 -0.05 -40.84 2.99
N ALA A 583 -1.03 -40.61 2.11
CA ALA A 583 -0.95 -39.54 1.12
C ALA A 583 -0.96 -38.13 1.73
N LEU A 584 -1.69 -37.91 2.85
CA LEU A 584 -1.65 -36.63 3.57
C LEU A 584 -0.28 -36.39 4.21
N LEU A 585 0.31 -37.41 4.84
CA LEU A 585 1.65 -37.34 5.44
C LEU A 585 2.73 -37.14 4.37
N ASP A 586 2.64 -37.86 3.25
CA ASP A 586 3.54 -37.68 2.09
C ASP A 586 3.44 -36.25 1.51
N GLY A 587 2.23 -35.69 1.45
CA GLY A 587 2.00 -34.31 1.00
C GLY A 587 2.63 -33.28 1.94
N LEU A 588 2.45 -33.45 3.25
CA LEU A 588 3.12 -32.60 4.26
C LEU A 588 4.65 -32.77 4.21
N GLY A 589 5.16 -33.99 4.07
CA GLY A 589 6.59 -34.25 3.89
C GLY A 589 7.14 -33.65 2.58
N ALA A 590 6.34 -33.59 1.52
CA ALA A 590 6.69 -32.88 0.30
C ALA A 590 6.75 -31.35 0.50
N LEU A 591 6.02 -30.78 1.47
CA LEU A 591 6.16 -29.37 1.87
C LEU A 591 7.32 -29.12 2.85
N GLY A 592 8.11 -30.15 3.19
CA GLY A 592 9.28 -30.04 4.09
C GLY A 592 8.95 -30.21 5.57
N TYR A 593 7.79 -30.77 5.90
CA TYR A 593 7.46 -31.14 7.28
C TYR A 593 8.18 -32.41 7.70
N GLU A 594 8.68 -32.42 8.94
CA GLU A 594 9.12 -33.64 9.62
C GLU A 594 8.07 -34.02 10.67
N ILE A 595 7.32 -35.08 10.38
CA ILE A 595 6.21 -35.55 11.23
C ILE A 595 6.55 -36.94 11.76
N THR A 596 6.56 -37.09 13.07
CA THR A 596 6.59 -38.41 13.71
C THR A 596 5.16 -38.82 14.02
N ALA A 597 4.67 -39.83 13.29
CA ALA A 597 3.32 -40.38 13.47
C ALA A 597 3.41 -41.89 13.76
N VAL A 598 3.04 -42.29 14.98
CA VAL A 598 2.95 -43.68 15.42
C VAL A 598 1.48 -44.03 15.63
N TRP A 599 0.91 -44.75 14.68
CA TRP A 599 -0.47 -45.22 14.72
C TRP A 599 -0.59 -46.53 15.51
N PRO A 600 -1.71 -46.79 16.19
CA PRO A 600 -1.91 -48.05 16.92
C PRO A 600 -1.97 -49.24 15.95
N VAL A 601 -1.18 -50.28 16.22
CA VAL A 601 -1.18 -51.53 15.45
C VAL A 601 -2.39 -52.37 15.87
N ARG A 602 -3.28 -52.71 14.93
CA ARG A 602 -4.35 -53.69 15.18
C ARG A 602 -3.79 -55.12 15.06
N GLY A 603 -3.30 -55.68 16.16
CA GLY A 603 -2.84 -57.07 16.27
C GLY A 603 -3.10 -57.66 17.66
N ARG A 604 -3.50 -58.93 17.72
CA ARG A 604 -3.86 -59.65 18.97
C ARG A 604 -2.64 -59.84 19.87
N ALA A 605 -2.83 -59.52 21.15
CA ALA A 605 -2.04 -59.92 22.32
C ALA A 605 -0.58 -59.43 22.40
N ALA A 606 -0.38 -58.56 23.41
CA ALA A 606 0.76 -58.54 24.32
C ALA A 606 2.17 -58.54 23.70
N ASP A 607 2.49 -57.48 22.96
CA ASP A 607 3.85 -56.95 22.94
C ASP A 607 3.76 -55.43 22.93
N ILE A 608 4.68 -54.78 23.65
CA ILE A 608 4.72 -53.34 23.97
C ILE A 608 4.18 -52.51 22.80
N VAL A 609 2.95 -52.00 22.94
CA VAL A 609 2.38 -51.07 21.96
C VAL A 609 3.17 -49.77 22.13
N PRO A 610 3.93 -49.31 21.12
CA PRO A 610 4.58 -48.01 21.22
C PRO A 610 3.50 -46.97 21.50
N THR A 611 3.75 -46.07 22.44
CA THR A 611 2.85 -44.97 22.78
C THR A 611 2.46 -44.25 21.48
N THR A 612 1.17 -44.23 21.17
CA THR A 612 0.66 -43.52 19.98
C THR A 612 1.13 -42.07 20.07
N LEU A 613 1.78 -41.58 19.02
CA LEU A 613 2.41 -40.26 19.00
C LEU A 613 2.09 -39.57 17.68
N PHE A 614 1.75 -38.29 17.75
CA PHE A 614 1.73 -37.41 16.58
C PHE A 614 2.43 -36.12 16.95
N GLU A 615 3.57 -35.86 16.32
CA GLU A 615 4.39 -34.69 16.58
C GLU A 615 4.90 -34.11 15.27
N ILE A 616 4.75 -32.79 15.10
CA ILE A 616 5.45 -32.03 14.06
C ILE A 616 6.79 -31.58 14.65
N LYS A 617 7.86 -32.32 14.37
CA LYS A 617 9.23 -31.98 14.80
C LYS A 617 9.75 -30.74 14.10
N GLN A 618 9.46 -30.66 12.80
CA GLN A 618 9.80 -29.51 11.97
C GLN A 618 8.61 -29.15 11.10
N TRP A 619 8.26 -27.86 11.12
CA TRP A 619 7.28 -27.30 10.20
C TRP A 619 7.91 -27.02 8.83
N GLY A 620 7.15 -27.30 7.77
CA GLY A 620 7.51 -26.98 6.39
C GLY A 620 6.92 -25.64 5.91
N LEU A 621 6.71 -25.56 4.59
CA LEU A 621 5.99 -24.45 3.97
C LEU A 621 4.49 -24.53 4.33
N VAL A 622 3.98 -23.50 5.02
CA VAL A 622 2.55 -23.40 5.34
C VAL A 622 1.83 -22.68 4.20
N ASP A 623 1.02 -23.39 3.42
CA ASP A 623 0.14 -22.83 2.38
C ASP A 623 -1.37 -23.02 2.71
N THR A 624 -2.25 -22.65 1.78
CA THR A 624 -3.71 -22.76 1.94
C THR A 624 -4.21 -24.19 2.11
N THR A 625 -3.44 -25.18 1.66
CA THR A 625 -3.82 -26.60 1.72
C THR A 625 -3.45 -27.25 3.05
N VAL A 626 -2.46 -26.71 3.79
CA VAL A 626 -1.99 -27.29 5.06
C VAL A 626 -3.07 -27.37 6.14
N PRO A 627 -3.87 -26.31 6.44
CA PRO A 627 -4.95 -26.40 7.41
C PRO A 627 -5.95 -27.52 7.05
N TRP A 628 -6.27 -27.64 5.76
CA TRP A 628 -7.14 -28.69 5.25
C TRP A 628 -6.51 -30.09 5.42
N ALA A 629 -5.22 -30.25 5.12
CA ALA A 629 -4.54 -31.54 5.24
C ALA A 629 -4.49 -32.03 6.70
N LEU A 630 -4.13 -31.14 7.64
CA LEU A 630 -4.11 -31.44 9.07
C LEU A 630 -5.51 -31.72 9.61
N PHE A 631 -6.53 -30.99 9.15
CA PHE A 631 -7.91 -31.26 9.54
C PHE A 631 -8.41 -32.62 9.04
N ASN A 632 -8.04 -33.03 7.81
CA ASN A 632 -8.39 -34.36 7.31
C ASN A 632 -7.63 -35.49 8.02
N LEU A 633 -6.38 -35.24 8.46
CA LEU A 633 -5.68 -36.15 9.37
C LEU A 633 -6.41 -36.28 10.71
N HIS A 634 -6.90 -35.16 11.26
CA HIS A 634 -7.73 -35.17 12.46
C HIS A 634 -8.99 -36.03 12.26
N LEU A 635 -9.73 -35.84 11.16
CA LEU A 635 -10.91 -36.65 10.87
C LEU A 635 -10.59 -38.14 10.76
N ALA A 636 -9.50 -38.51 10.08
CA ALA A 636 -9.07 -39.90 9.97
C ALA A 636 -8.66 -40.49 11.32
N SER A 637 -7.97 -39.71 12.15
CA SER A 637 -7.51 -40.13 13.48
C SER A 637 -8.66 -40.42 14.44
N LYS A 638 -9.83 -39.78 14.30
CA LYS A 638 -11.03 -40.13 15.11
C LYS A 638 -11.41 -41.60 15.00
N SER A 639 -11.16 -42.23 13.84
CA SER A 639 -11.44 -43.64 13.60
C SER A 639 -10.22 -44.54 13.82
N MET A 640 -9.02 -44.05 13.51
CA MET A 640 -7.78 -44.84 13.55
C MET A 640 -7.06 -44.79 14.90
N ALA A 641 -7.02 -43.63 15.54
CA ALA A 641 -6.28 -43.36 16.78
C ALA A 641 -6.95 -42.20 17.55
N PRO A 642 -8.11 -42.44 18.22
CA PRO A 642 -8.88 -41.38 18.87
C PRO A 642 -8.09 -40.53 19.87
N SER A 643 -7.09 -41.12 20.54
CA SER A 643 -6.19 -40.44 21.48
C SER A 643 -5.37 -39.30 20.85
N LEU A 644 -5.10 -39.37 19.54
CA LEU A 644 -4.31 -38.36 18.81
C LEU A 644 -5.18 -37.27 18.19
N ALA A 645 -6.50 -37.45 18.15
CA ALA A 645 -7.38 -36.58 17.38
C ALA A 645 -7.33 -35.12 17.86
N GLN A 646 -7.30 -34.90 19.17
CA GLN A 646 -7.23 -33.53 19.70
C GLN A 646 -5.90 -32.86 19.34
N THR A 647 -4.77 -33.54 19.53
CA THR A 647 -3.44 -33.01 19.20
C THR A 647 -3.33 -32.62 17.73
N ILE A 648 -3.86 -33.44 16.81
CA ILE A 648 -3.85 -33.12 15.37
C ILE A 648 -4.77 -31.93 15.06
N LEU A 649 -5.90 -31.79 15.77
CA LEU A 649 -6.78 -30.63 15.65
C LEU A 649 -6.08 -29.34 16.07
N ASP A 650 -5.32 -29.36 17.16
CA ASP A 650 -4.57 -28.21 17.66
C ASP A 650 -3.52 -27.75 16.62
N PHE A 651 -2.86 -28.70 15.94
CA PHE A 651 -1.97 -28.38 14.80
C PHE A 651 -2.74 -27.78 13.62
N ALA A 652 -3.93 -28.30 13.29
CA ALA A 652 -4.76 -27.74 12.23
C ALA A 652 -5.20 -26.29 12.54
N GLN A 653 -5.60 -26.01 13.78
CA GLN A 653 -5.94 -24.66 14.25
C GLN A 653 -4.73 -23.71 14.24
N THR A 654 -3.55 -24.22 14.56
CA THR A 654 -2.29 -23.46 14.46
C THR A 654 -1.99 -23.09 13.01
N ALA A 655 -2.06 -24.05 12.09
CA ALA A 655 -1.88 -23.80 10.66
C ALA A 655 -2.92 -22.80 10.12
N TYR A 656 -4.17 -22.92 10.55
CA TYR A 656 -5.22 -21.95 10.22
C TYR A 656 -4.89 -20.53 10.70
N SER A 657 -4.44 -20.39 11.95
CA SER A 657 -4.05 -19.11 12.54
C SER A 657 -2.87 -18.46 11.81
N ILE A 658 -1.97 -19.27 11.23
CA ILE A 658 -0.88 -18.82 10.36
C ILE A 658 -1.44 -18.27 9.03
N MET A 659 -2.48 -18.91 8.48
CA MET A 659 -3.07 -18.53 7.20
C MET A 659 -4.00 -17.33 7.30
N VAL A 660 -4.90 -17.31 8.28
CA VAL A 660 -6.00 -16.35 8.41
C VAL A 660 -5.66 -15.23 9.39
N GLY A 661 -4.74 -15.46 10.33
CA GLY A 661 -4.31 -14.51 11.36
C GLY A 661 -4.98 -14.71 12.71
N GLU A 662 -6.12 -15.39 12.74
CA GLU A 662 -6.95 -15.65 13.90
C GLU A 662 -7.41 -17.13 13.95
N LYS A 663 -7.95 -17.58 15.08
CA LYS A 663 -8.37 -18.98 15.31
C LYS A 663 -9.88 -19.12 15.50
N GLU A 664 -10.55 -18.04 15.83
CA GLU A 664 -11.94 -17.93 16.26
C GLU A 664 -12.90 -18.39 15.16
N THR A 665 -12.57 -18.19 13.88
CA THR A 665 -13.40 -18.59 12.74
C THR A 665 -13.07 -19.96 12.15
N PHE A 666 -12.12 -20.70 12.74
CA PHE A 666 -11.71 -22.04 12.28
C PHE A 666 -12.89 -22.98 12.03
N HIS A 667 -13.82 -23.07 12.98
CA HIS A 667 -14.96 -24.00 12.92
C HIS A 667 -15.97 -23.67 11.82
N GLN A 668 -15.92 -22.46 11.26
CA GLN A 668 -16.77 -22.04 10.15
C GLN A 668 -16.23 -22.59 8.81
N VAL A 669 -14.91 -22.83 8.70
CA VAL A 669 -14.30 -23.49 7.53
C VAL A 669 -14.28 -25.01 7.72
N PHE A 670 -13.97 -25.45 8.94
CA PHE A 670 -13.77 -26.86 9.28
C PHE A 670 -14.75 -27.29 10.38
N PRO A 671 -16.03 -27.59 10.05
CA PRO A 671 -17.05 -27.92 11.03
C PRO A 671 -16.76 -29.27 11.72
N ALA A 672 -17.02 -29.34 13.02
CA ALA A 672 -16.67 -30.50 13.86
C ALA A 672 -17.45 -31.80 13.55
N VAL A 673 -18.56 -31.71 12.80
CA VAL A 673 -19.51 -32.80 12.53
C VAL A 673 -19.83 -32.87 11.03
N GLY A 674 -19.45 -33.99 10.39
CA GLY A 674 -20.18 -34.64 9.29
C GLY A 674 -20.51 -33.88 8.00
N GLY A 675 -20.20 -32.58 7.88
CA GLY A 675 -20.31 -31.86 6.62
C GLY A 675 -19.18 -32.31 5.72
N SER A 676 -19.46 -33.24 4.80
CA SER A 676 -18.61 -33.34 3.63
C SER A 676 -18.54 -31.95 3.01
N VAL A 677 -17.34 -31.38 2.91
CA VAL A 677 -17.10 -30.36 1.90
C VAL A 677 -17.12 -31.12 0.56
N THR A 678 -18.31 -31.53 0.16
CA THR A 678 -18.66 -31.96 -1.18
C THR A 678 -19.16 -30.73 -1.90
N ARG A 679 -18.32 -30.16 -2.74
CA ARG A 679 -18.42 -30.38 -4.18
C ARG A 679 -17.06 -30.20 -4.82
#